data_AF-A0A444QDD7-F1
#
_entry.id   AF-A0A444QDD7-F1
#
_cell.length_a   1.000
_cell.length_b   1.000
_cell.length_c   1.000
_cell.angle_alpha   90.00
_cell.angle_beta   90.00
_cell.angle_gamma   90.00
#
_symmetry.space_group_name_H-M   'P 1'
#
loop_
_entity.id
_entity.type
_entity.pdbx_description
1 polymer ?
#
loop_
_entity_poly.entity_id
_entity_poly.type
_entity_poly.pdbx_seq_one_letter_code
_entity_poly.pdbx_strand_id
1 'polypeptide(L)'
;MNRSANGVRPKLGAIVMTVALVCGMVASVASGESAVAEANGCQDVPELADGFEPLYRAELPKIAPTKPVAAAPIPYRYRTPDSRRLLERVAFCLETVDLTGRASRAFVSFDAFSSRTADYEIPVGDTPIARPVSNLTVRGDGLAPLTDAPGGTVEMWSFGYIPVSPSGTGSALYDYSDTPITTTRYGSFQVHDTTGERTLIAVNGWNRAGHPLDIGIGNRTTGHPDWTFSGTSASLRSATLSAYVKAAPVAAPGCEDGVGELADYSLLYDMEVPTTAAPWLDGVDYAVDNSATIDTPISRVAYCLEGQQGLTPTWSYASMDAWTQDLDALAVPEADAASVRRPVTGLTVRSSIVQSRAVAPPANGASGYLELWSSRYLPAVAAGGAAGGDNASYDYSDTRLPTTTTTGYGSFQVHNVTNRTTVLAVNGWASQAATPLDLGFGSRATSHPDWTFAKNRAEYRDVRLKVFVKPGGVSILAAPANHQLYPRDSGSDRVAVPVTGRTTDAGIAGTRLIVRRDGVTVEDIRSTGPAFDFRPSITAEFAQYDFELRAIRTDGRDVLVRSAVDVVAGDTYVINGQSNSVATVWSYAPEFSSGDDSSPWVRTFGSTTADPTLSVADRVWYRGIGQSMGIPDWQTPGLIGRLGARIGQVMSEKAGVPVAVILGGHPGERSTFFQRSDANPSDARTNYGRLKQRLEAGGLVHSVRSIIWYQGESDVPLGAAAHQANVVTLLEDWAVDYPSLEQTYLVQVRAGCGGDTSDIQEVQRRLDARADVTLIGTNGLDNHDGCHFGYERGYRQLADWIVRPLSRDRLGMAPAGPIAAPQAATATWGDAGRTTIRISLTDPGLALTCRAGAARDFRLSGTQATVADISCGTGTLTLTLTASVPPTTTLSYVGHAGSVGPASADIADGDWISNSLGMGLISFDAVAIT
;
A
#
# COMPACT_ATOMS: atom_id res chain seq x y z
N MET A 1 -54.39 -24.00 -28.51
CA MET A 1 -55.77 -24.26 -28.98
C MET A 1 -56.70 -24.34 -27.76
N ASN A 2 -58.02 -24.21 -27.94
CA ASN A 2 -58.95 -23.79 -26.87
C ASN A 2 -59.64 -24.93 -26.12
N ARG A 3 -59.86 -24.73 -24.80
CA ARG A 3 -61.11 -24.90 -24.00
C ARG A 3 -60.75 -24.73 -22.50
N SER A 4 -61.40 -23.96 -21.60
CA SER A 4 -62.79 -23.47 -21.39
C SER A 4 -63.74 -24.53 -20.81
N ALA A 5 -64.51 -24.34 -19.72
CA ALA A 5 -64.65 -23.17 -18.80
C ALA A 5 -65.46 -23.54 -17.51
N ASN A 6 -65.81 -22.52 -16.71
CA ASN A 6 -66.80 -22.45 -15.61
C ASN A 6 -66.34 -22.91 -14.21
N GLY A 7 -66.74 -22.26 -13.10
CA GLY A 7 -67.53 -21.03 -12.87
C GLY A 7 -67.40 -20.62 -11.39
N VAL A 8 -67.97 -19.58 -10.77
CA VAL A 8 -68.85 -18.42 -11.05
C VAL A 8 -68.90 -17.64 -9.69
N ARG A 9 -69.25 -16.33 -9.65
CA ARG A 9 -69.28 -15.50 -8.40
C ARG A 9 -70.70 -15.30 -7.81
N PRO A 10 -70.80 -14.79 -6.56
CA PRO A 10 -71.30 -13.41 -6.36
C PRO A 10 -70.30 -12.56 -5.52
N LYS A 11 -70.08 -11.25 -5.72
CA LYS A 11 -70.98 -10.06 -5.71
C LYS A 11 -71.59 -9.73 -4.33
N LEU A 12 -71.03 -8.71 -3.66
CA LEU A 12 -71.76 -7.48 -3.25
C LEU A 12 -70.76 -6.35 -2.92
N GLY A 13 -71.25 -5.09 -2.92
CA GLY A 13 -70.49 -3.89 -2.49
C GLY A 13 -71.03 -2.59 -3.11
N ALA A 14 -71.31 -1.57 -2.28
CA ALA A 14 -71.75 -0.21 -2.67
C ALA A 14 -71.88 0.72 -1.43
N ILE A 15 -72.26 1.99 -1.66
CA ILE A 15 -72.66 3.06 -0.69
C ILE A 15 -71.46 3.66 0.09
N VAL A 16 -71.26 4.99 0.24
CA VAL A 16 -71.72 6.26 -0.41
C VAL A 16 -70.75 7.38 0.12
N MET A 17 -70.57 8.65 -0.31
CA MET A 17 -71.19 9.72 -1.15
C MET A 17 -69.99 10.51 -1.81
N THR A 18 -70.01 11.65 -2.52
CA THR A 18 -70.91 12.73 -3.05
C THR A 18 -70.18 13.26 -4.33
N VAL A 19 -70.71 13.83 -5.43
CA VAL A 19 -71.89 14.67 -5.76
C VAL A 19 -71.71 16.14 -5.28
N ALA A 20 -71.61 17.19 -6.11
CA ALA A 20 -71.69 17.34 -7.58
C ALA A 20 -71.07 18.67 -8.11
N LEU A 21 -70.96 18.82 -9.45
CA LEU A 21 -71.15 20.01 -10.35
C LEU A 21 -70.63 21.42 -9.92
N VAL A 22 -70.20 22.37 -10.75
CA VAL A 22 -70.18 22.66 -12.21
C VAL A 22 -68.89 23.50 -12.52
N CYS A 23 -68.44 23.93 -13.71
CA CYS A 23 -68.80 23.82 -15.14
C CYS A 23 -67.51 24.02 -15.98
N GLY A 24 -67.58 24.47 -17.25
CA GLY A 24 -66.43 25.02 -17.99
C GLY A 24 -66.82 26.03 -19.09
N MET A 25 -66.03 27.11 -19.25
CA MET A 25 -66.01 28.01 -20.42
C MET A 25 -64.68 28.80 -20.47
N VAL A 26 -64.43 29.49 -21.60
CA VAL A 26 -63.10 29.83 -22.13
C VAL A 26 -62.52 31.17 -21.61
N ALA A 27 -61.18 31.29 -21.69
CA ALA A 27 -60.38 32.52 -21.85
C ALA A 27 -59.76 33.23 -20.61
N SER A 28 -58.49 32.90 -20.35
CA SER A 28 -57.42 33.89 -20.14
C SER A 28 -56.11 33.37 -20.78
N VAL A 29 -55.10 34.23 -20.97
CA VAL A 29 -53.86 33.89 -21.71
C VAL A 29 -52.64 34.44 -20.98
N ALA A 30 -51.58 33.62 -20.88
CA ALA A 30 -50.31 33.88 -20.18
C ALA A 30 -50.43 34.08 -18.65
N SER A 31 -49.39 33.87 -17.85
CA SER A 31 -48.00 33.49 -18.14
C SER A 31 -47.65 32.09 -17.59
N GLY A 32 -46.70 31.39 -18.23
CA GLY A 32 -46.25 30.08 -17.76
C GLY A 32 -45.28 30.17 -16.59
N GLU A 33 -45.46 29.30 -15.59
CA GLU A 33 -44.40 28.96 -14.64
C GLU A 33 -43.53 27.83 -15.21
N SER A 34 -42.23 27.90 -14.98
CA SER A 34 -41.24 26.94 -15.47
C SER A 34 -41.36 25.58 -14.76
N ALA A 35 -41.03 24.50 -15.46
CA ALA A 35 -40.91 23.17 -14.87
C ALA A 35 -39.97 23.19 -13.65
N VAL A 36 -40.37 22.48 -12.59
CA VAL A 36 -39.51 22.24 -11.42
C VAL A 36 -38.35 21.37 -11.86
N ALA A 37 -37.12 21.82 -11.64
CA ALA A 37 -35.92 21.07 -11.97
C ALA A 37 -35.78 19.84 -11.05
N GLU A 38 -35.25 18.74 -11.61
CA GLU A 38 -34.98 17.51 -10.87
C GLU A 38 -33.83 17.68 -9.86
N ALA A 39 -33.69 16.72 -8.95
CA ALA A 39 -32.63 16.74 -7.94
C ALA A 39 -31.24 16.63 -8.59
N ASN A 40 -30.37 17.60 -8.26
CA ASN A 40 -28.95 17.64 -8.61
C ASN A 40 -28.13 17.75 -7.32
N GLY A 41 -28.30 16.81 -6.40
CA GLY A 41 -27.53 16.74 -5.16
C GLY A 41 -26.15 16.11 -5.38
N CYS A 42 -25.22 16.29 -4.44
CA CYS A 42 -23.92 15.61 -4.53
C CYS A 42 -24.05 14.08 -4.54
N GLN A 43 -25.05 13.53 -3.85
CA GLN A 43 -25.30 12.09 -3.75
C GLN A 43 -25.65 11.43 -5.10
N ASP A 44 -26.04 12.21 -6.10
CA ASP A 44 -26.40 11.74 -7.45
C ASP A 44 -25.18 11.65 -8.40
N VAL A 45 -23.95 11.79 -7.90
CA VAL A 45 -22.70 11.62 -8.68
C VAL A 45 -22.27 10.14 -8.64
N PRO A 46 -22.18 9.43 -9.79
CA PRO A 46 -21.91 7.99 -9.80
C PRO A 46 -20.63 7.53 -9.08
N GLU A 47 -19.58 8.34 -9.08
CA GLU A 47 -18.32 8.03 -8.37
C GLU A 47 -18.51 7.94 -6.85
N LEU A 48 -19.44 8.70 -6.25
CA LEU A 48 -19.73 8.59 -4.81
C LEU A 48 -20.42 7.28 -4.42
N ALA A 49 -20.92 6.49 -5.39
CA ALA A 49 -21.39 5.13 -5.13
C ALA A 49 -20.25 4.09 -5.11
N ASP A 50 -19.06 4.43 -5.62
CA ASP A 50 -17.86 3.57 -5.57
C ASP A 50 -17.15 3.71 -4.20
N GLY A 51 -17.74 3.14 -3.16
CA GLY A 51 -17.09 2.92 -1.85
C GLY A 51 -16.75 4.18 -1.03
N PHE A 52 -17.18 5.37 -1.42
CA PHE A 52 -16.95 6.61 -0.65
C PHE A 52 -17.81 6.69 0.62
N GLU A 53 -17.18 6.86 1.78
CA GLU A 53 -17.84 7.11 3.06
C GLU A 53 -17.97 8.63 3.34
N PRO A 54 -19.11 9.13 3.88
CA PRO A 54 -19.24 10.53 4.28
C PRO A 54 -18.35 10.90 5.47
N LEU A 55 -17.50 11.91 5.28
CA LEU A 55 -16.61 12.45 6.31
C LEU A 55 -17.27 13.59 7.10
N TYR A 56 -17.77 14.63 6.42
CA TYR A 56 -18.50 15.72 7.07
C TYR A 56 -19.50 16.41 6.14
N ARG A 57 -20.45 17.15 6.73
CA ARG A 57 -21.29 18.13 6.04
C ARG A 57 -21.33 19.43 6.83
N ALA A 58 -20.74 20.50 6.28
CA ALA A 58 -20.68 21.84 6.88
C ALA A 58 -21.73 22.76 6.22
N GLU A 59 -22.63 23.33 7.02
CA GLU A 59 -23.64 24.28 6.54
C GLU A 59 -23.07 25.71 6.62
N LEU A 60 -22.55 26.21 5.49
CA LEU A 60 -21.65 27.37 5.47
C LEU A 60 -22.38 28.66 5.92
N PRO A 61 -21.88 29.37 6.94
CA PRO A 61 -22.55 30.56 7.47
C PRO A 61 -22.46 31.73 6.50
N LYS A 62 -23.50 32.58 6.44
CA LYS A 62 -23.48 33.75 5.54
C LYS A 62 -22.42 34.78 5.90
N ILE A 63 -21.98 34.85 7.16
CA ILE A 63 -21.00 35.82 7.66
C ILE A 63 -20.00 35.07 8.54
N ALA A 64 -18.71 35.36 8.36
CA ALA A 64 -17.61 34.82 9.15
C ALA A 64 -17.75 35.19 10.65
N PRO A 65 -17.52 34.25 11.58
CA PRO A 65 -17.72 34.46 13.01
C PRO A 65 -16.89 35.64 13.56
N THR A 66 -17.47 36.35 14.53
CA THR A 66 -16.85 37.53 15.17
C THR A 66 -15.76 37.18 16.20
N LYS A 67 -15.44 35.90 16.35
CA LYS A 67 -14.32 35.37 17.14
C LYS A 67 -13.45 34.49 16.23
N PRO A 68 -12.14 34.40 16.47
CA PRO A 68 -11.29 33.41 15.78
C PRO A 68 -11.86 32.01 15.93
N VAL A 69 -11.80 31.21 14.87
CA VAL A 69 -12.52 29.92 14.78
C VAL A 69 -12.02 28.86 15.78
N ALA A 70 -10.81 29.03 16.32
CA ALA A 70 -10.32 28.32 17.50
C ALA A 70 -11.22 28.47 18.76
N ALA A 71 -12.15 29.42 18.78
CA ALA A 71 -13.15 29.65 19.83
C ALA A 71 -14.62 29.63 19.33
N ALA A 72 -14.85 29.25 18.06
CA ALA A 72 -16.16 29.14 17.43
C ALA A 72 -16.08 28.18 16.22
N PRO A 73 -16.34 26.87 16.40
CA PRO A 73 -16.09 25.87 15.35
C PRO A 73 -16.98 26.05 14.12
N ILE A 74 -16.51 25.55 12.98
CA ILE A 74 -17.30 25.41 11.76
C ILE A 74 -18.56 24.58 12.06
N PRO A 75 -19.76 25.01 11.62
CA PRO A 75 -21.02 24.31 11.87
C PRO A 75 -21.16 23.04 11.02
N TYR A 76 -20.47 21.98 11.45
CA TYR A 76 -20.65 20.63 10.93
C TYR A 76 -21.97 20.04 11.45
N ARG A 77 -22.89 19.70 10.54
CA ARG A 77 -24.13 18.97 10.86
C ARG A 77 -23.85 17.52 11.25
N TYR A 78 -22.84 16.93 10.63
CA TYR A 78 -22.14 15.74 11.11
C TYR A 78 -20.66 15.83 10.71
N ARG A 79 -19.81 15.15 11.48
CA ARG A 79 -18.36 15.05 11.27
C ARG A 79 -17.86 13.76 11.90
N THR A 80 -17.24 12.91 11.11
CA THR A 80 -16.56 11.68 11.56
C THR A 80 -15.15 12.06 12.04
N PRO A 81 -14.82 11.98 13.34
CA PRO A 81 -13.50 12.37 13.85
C PRO A 81 -12.37 11.49 13.33
N ASP A 82 -11.13 11.99 13.39
CA ASP A 82 -9.89 11.37 12.88
C ASP A 82 -9.88 9.84 13.00
N SER A 83 -10.10 9.16 11.87
CA SER A 83 -10.11 7.71 11.76
C SER A 83 -8.74 7.13 11.38
N ARG A 84 -7.77 8.00 11.05
CA ARG A 84 -6.42 7.64 10.56
C ARG A 84 -6.39 6.61 9.44
N ARG A 85 -7.46 6.57 8.63
CA ARG A 85 -7.64 5.57 7.58
C ARG A 85 -6.58 5.71 6.50
N LEU A 86 -6.03 4.60 6.01
CA LEU A 86 -5.47 4.59 4.67
C LEU A 86 -6.62 4.88 3.71
N LEU A 87 -6.51 5.99 2.99
CA LEU A 87 -7.47 6.44 2.01
C LEU A 87 -6.81 6.33 0.64
N GLU A 88 -7.55 5.89 -0.37
CA GLU A 88 -7.11 5.98 -1.76
C GLU A 88 -7.62 7.27 -2.41
N ARG A 89 -8.86 7.68 -2.10
CA ARG A 89 -9.49 8.88 -2.67
C ARG A 89 -10.13 9.75 -1.61
N VAL A 90 -10.18 11.04 -1.89
CA VAL A 90 -11.03 12.02 -1.20
C VAL A 90 -11.89 12.76 -2.21
N ALA A 91 -13.09 13.16 -1.81
CA ALA A 91 -13.96 13.97 -2.62
C ALA A 91 -14.58 15.11 -1.81
N PHE A 92 -14.61 16.30 -2.41
CA PHE A 92 -15.32 17.46 -1.92
C PHE A 92 -16.51 17.77 -2.81
N CYS A 93 -17.59 18.24 -2.20
CA CYS A 93 -18.74 18.70 -2.94
C CYS A 93 -19.37 19.94 -2.32
N LEU A 94 -19.39 21.03 -3.09
CA LEU A 94 -19.99 22.31 -2.72
C LEU A 94 -21.37 22.43 -3.38
N GLU A 95 -22.42 22.44 -2.56
CA GLU A 95 -23.82 22.69 -2.96
C GLU A 95 -24.16 24.16 -2.65
N THR A 96 -24.72 24.89 -3.61
CA THR A 96 -25.18 26.28 -3.42
C THR A 96 -26.60 26.46 -3.93
N VAL A 97 -27.35 27.37 -3.30
CA VAL A 97 -28.66 27.85 -3.80
C VAL A 97 -28.66 29.37 -3.75
N ASP A 98 -28.95 30.04 -4.86
CA ASP A 98 -28.99 31.50 -4.93
C ASP A 98 -30.28 32.10 -4.33
N LEU A 99 -30.38 33.44 -4.27
CA LEU A 99 -31.60 34.10 -3.78
C LEU A 99 -32.83 33.84 -4.68
N THR A 100 -32.67 33.59 -5.98
CA THR A 100 -33.79 33.23 -6.87
C THR A 100 -34.33 31.83 -6.57
N GLY A 101 -33.46 30.93 -6.11
CA GLY A 101 -33.76 29.52 -5.82
C GLY A 101 -33.08 28.55 -6.79
N ARG A 102 -32.21 29.03 -7.68
CA ARG A 102 -31.38 28.18 -8.54
C ARG A 102 -30.35 27.45 -7.68
N ALA A 103 -30.34 26.12 -7.76
CA ALA A 103 -29.28 25.29 -7.22
C ALA A 103 -28.11 25.16 -8.22
N SER A 104 -26.90 25.01 -7.69
CA SER A 104 -25.68 24.66 -8.45
C SER A 104 -24.75 23.82 -7.56
N ARG A 105 -24.15 22.75 -8.11
CA ARG A 105 -23.16 21.90 -7.42
C ARG A 105 -21.79 21.89 -8.11
N ALA A 106 -20.74 21.72 -7.32
CA ALA A 106 -19.41 21.35 -7.77
C ALA A 106 -18.92 20.14 -6.96
N PHE A 107 -18.73 19.01 -7.63
CA PHE A 107 -18.08 17.80 -7.10
C PHE A 107 -16.67 17.71 -7.68
N VAL A 108 -15.69 17.46 -6.81
CA VAL A 108 -14.30 17.25 -7.17
C VAL A 108 -13.72 16.11 -6.33
N SER A 109 -13.13 15.11 -6.98
CA SER A 109 -12.40 14.03 -6.33
C SER A 109 -10.97 13.93 -6.86
N PHE A 110 -10.06 13.47 -6.01
CA PHE A 110 -8.66 13.26 -6.30
C PHE A 110 -8.07 12.26 -5.28
N ASP A 111 -6.83 11.83 -5.48
CA ASP A 111 -6.24 10.82 -4.59
C ASP A 111 -5.90 11.38 -3.21
N ALA A 112 -6.15 10.57 -2.18
CA ALA A 112 -5.97 10.98 -0.81
C ALA A 112 -4.48 11.10 -0.45
N PHE A 113 -4.04 12.35 -0.23
CA PHE A 113 -2.65 12.68 0.08
C PHE A 113 -2.27 12.55 1.58
N SER A 114 -3.23 12.19 2.43
CA SER A 114 -3.10 12.01 3.88
C SER A 114 -4.11 10.99 4.42
N SER A 115 -3.71 10.26 5.45
CA SER A 115 -4.57 9.35 6.23
C SER A 115 -5.35 10.05 7.35
N ARG A 116 -4.97 11.28 7.72
CA ARG A 116 -5.67 12.07 8.74
C ARG A 116 -6.85 12.77 8.10
N THR A 117 -8.07 12.46 8.52
CA THR A 117 -9.27 13.07 7.92
C THR A 117 -9.35 14.58 8.17
N ALA A 118 -8.70 15.07 9.23
CA ALA A 118 -8.56 16.49 9.55
C ALA A 118 -7.80 17.32 8.49
N ASP A 119 -6.98 16.68 7.64
CA ASP A 119 -6.26 17.37 6.55
C ASP A 119 -7.17 17.72 5.36
N TYR A 120 -8.43 17.26 5.38
CA TYR A 120 -9.48 17.56 4.41
C TYR A 120 -10.59 18.46 4.99
N GLU A 121 -10.46 18.90 6.24
CA GLU A 121 -11.40 19.81 6.89
C GLU A 121 -11.10 21.28 6.57
N ILE A 122 -12.08 22.17 6.74
CA ILE A 122 -11.86 23.62 6.64
C ILE A 122 -10.81 24.04 7.69
N PRO A 123 -9.63 24.56 7.31
CA PRO A 123 -8.51 24.71 8.24
C PRO A 123 -8.76 25.66 9.41
N VAL A 124 -8.62 25.12 10.62
CA VAL A 124 -8.69 25.88 11.89
C VAL A 124 -7.33 26.03 12.58
N GLY A 125 -6.35 25.22 12.18
CA GLY A 125 -4.97 25.25 12.69
C GLY A 125 -4.05 26.16 11.89
N ASP A 126 -2.81 26.29 12.35
CA ASP A 126 -1.79 27.19 11.79
C ASP A 126 -0.83 26.48 10.82
N THR A 127 -1.21 25.30 10.31
CA THR A 127 -0.46 24.56 9.27
C THR A 127 -1.15 24.74 7.91
N PRO A 128 -0.47 25.28 6.87
CA PRO A 128 -1.02 25.33 5.52
C PRO A 128 -0.90 23.98 4.82
N ILE A 129 -1.87 23.69 3.95
CA ILE A 129 -1.86 22.59 3.01
C ILE A 129 -1.98 23.22 1.62
N ALA A 130 -0.84 23.36 0.94
CA ALA A 130 -0.73 23.88 -0.42
C ALA A 130 0.03 22.83 -1.23
N ARG A 131 -0.65 22.09 -2.12
CA ARG A 131 -0.01 20.98 -2.86
C ARG A 131 -0.77 20.57 -4.12
N PRO A 132 -0.07 19.96 -5.11
CA PRO A 132 -0.72 19.23 -6.19
C PRO A 132 -1.47 17.98 -5.71
N VAL A 133 -2.43 17.53 -6.53
CA VAL A 133 -3.21 16.31 -6.34
C VAL A 133 -3.38 15.55 -7.67
N SER A 134 -3.47 14.23 -7.62
CA SER A 134 -3.52 13.32 -8.78
C SER A 134 -4.92 12.78 -9.08
N ASN A 135 -5.11 12.31 -10.32
CA ASN A 135 -6.33 11.70 -10.86
C ASN A 135 -7.61 12.53 -10.61
N LEU A 136 -7.54 13.83 -10.91
CA LEU A 136 -8.60 14.79 -10.64
C LEU A 136 -9.85 14.49 -11.50
N THR A 137 -10.97 14.14 -10.85
CA THR A 137 -12.29 14.01 -11.47
C THR A 137 -13.19 15.16 -11.05
N VAL A 138 -13.90 15.75 -12.02
CA VAL A 138 -14.72 16.96 -11.84
C VAL A 138 -16.10 16.76 -12.45
N ARG A 139 -17.15 17.11 -11.69
CA ARG A 139 -18.56 17.15 -12.14
C ARG A 139 -19.26 18.36 -11.53
N GLY A 140 -19.99 19.16 -12.30
CA GLY A 140 -20.74 20.27 -11.72
C GLY A 140 -21.38 21.24 -12.71
N ASP A 141 -22.21 22.13 -12.19
CA ASP A 141 -22.91 23.15 -12.97
C ASP A 141 -21.95 24.23 -13.48
N GLY A 142 -21.77 24.29 -14.80
CA GLY A 142 -20.83 25.23 -15.43
C GLY A 142 -19.36 24.79 -15.41
N LEU A 143 -19.04 23.64 -14.81
CA LEU A 143 -17.71 23.05 -14.86
C LEU A 143 -17.59 22.11 -16.07
N ALA A 144 -16.60 22.34 -16.94
CA ALA A 144 -16.22 21.33 -17.94
C ALA A 144 -15.73 20.06 -17.20
N PRO A 145 -16.34 18.89 -17.44
CA PRO A 145 -16.06 17.67 -16.68
C PRO A 145 -14.68 17.12 -17.03
N LEU A 146 -13.99 16.61 -16.02
CA LEU A 146 -12.73 15.88 -16.13
C LEU A 146 -12.88 14.50 -15.49
N THR A 147 -12.13 13.53 -15.95
CA THR A 147 -11.93 12.26 -15.24
C THR A 147 -10.47 11.88 -15.31
N ASP A 148 -9.92 11.47 -14.17
CA ASP A 148 -8.55 10.99 -13.98
C ASP A 148 -7.50 11.95 -14.57
N ALA A 149 -7.73 13.26 -14.42
CA ALA A 149 -6.84 14.27 -14.97
C ALA A 149 -5.55 14.41 -14.15
N PRO A 150 -4.37 14.56 -14.79
CA PRO A 150 -3.07 14.51 -14.13
C PRO A 150 -2.67 15.81 -13.41
N GLY A 151 -3.57 16.78 -13.27
CA GLY A 151 -3.25 18.09 -12.72
C GLY A 151 -4.40 18.74 -11.96
N GLY A 152 -4.17 18.96 -10.67
CA GLY A 152 -4.95 19.84 -9.80
C GLY A 152 -4.13 20.29 -8.60
N THR A 153 -4.63 21.27 -7.85
CA THR A 153 -4.06 21.70 -6.56
C THR A 153 -5.15 21.87 -5.51
N VAL A 154 -4.75 21.69 -4.25
CA VAL A 154 -5.52 22.15 -3.08
C VAL A 154 -4.77 23.29 -2.41
N GLU A 155 -5.53 24.31 -2.00
CA GLU A 155 -5.05 25.51 -1.32
C GLU A 155 -5.90 25.73 -0.07
N MET A 156 -5.36 25.27 1.06
CA MET A 156 -6.09 25.06 2.30
C MET A 156 -5.29 25.60 3.49
N TRP A 157 -5.66 26.78 4.00
CA TRP A 157 -5.01 27.41 5.16
C TRP A 157 -5.95 28.35 5.94
N SER A 158 -5.63 28.63 7.21
CA SER A 158 -6.43 29.50 8.08
C SER A 158 -6.04 30.99 8.01
N PHE A 159 -4.93 31.32 7.35
CA PHE A 159 -4.29 32.64 7.32
C PHE A 159 -4.69 33.50 6.10
N GLY A 160 -4.10 34.68 5.96
CA GLY A 160 -4.08 35.41 4.69
C GLY A 160 -3.10 34.79 3.69
N TYR A 161 -3.07 35.36 2.49
CA TYR A 161 -2.29 34.89 1.34
C TYR A 161 -2.02 36.06 0.38
N ILE A 162 -1.19 35.86 -0.64
CA ILE A 162 -0.82 36.87 -1.66
C ILE A 162 -0.84 36.25 -3.06
N PRO A 163 -1.16 37.04 -4.12
CA PRO A 163 -1.21 36.58 -5.50
C PRO A 163 0.20 36.53 -6.09
N VAL A 164 0.97 35.53 -5.66
CA VAL A 164 2.36 35.31 -6.05
C VAL A 164 2.64 33.82 -6.02
N SER A 165 2.88 33.23 -7.20
CA SER A 165 3.34 31.85 -7.30
C SER A 165 4.68 31.65 -6.58
N PRO A 166 4.87 30.53 -5.84
CA PRO A 166 6.16 30.18 -5.24
C PRO A 166 7.34 30.12 -6.23
N SER A 167 7.07 29.92 -7.53
CA SER A 167 8.08 29.95 -8.61
C SER A 167 8.36 31.35 -9.18
N GLY A 168 7.75 32.40 -8.64
CA GLY A 168 7.93 33.79 -9.09
C GLY A 168 7.11 34.19 -10.34
N THR A 169 6.28 33.29 -10.85
CA THR A 169 5.46 33.48 -12.08
C THR A 169 3.96 33.48 -11.76
N GLY A 170 3.51 34.38 -10.89
CA GLY A 170 2.08 34.57 -10.56
C GLY A 170 1.41 35.67 -11.39
N SER A 171 0.07 35.68 -11.42
CA SER A 171 -0.69 36.82 -11.96
C SER A 171 -0.79 37.96 -10.92
N ALA A 172 -1.41 39.09 -11.31
CA ALA A 172 -1.71 40.18 -10.37
C ALA A 172 -3.05 40.01 -9.61
N LEU A 173 -3.66 38.83 -9.71
CA LEU A 173 -4.96 38.47 -9.13
C LEU A 173 -4.78 37.20 -8.28
N TYR A 174 -5.63 37.04 -7.26
CA TYR A 174 -5.69 35.81 -6.48
C TYR A 174 -6.24 34.68 -7.37
N ASP A 175 -5.49 33.60 -7.53
CA ASP A 175 -5.74 32.51 -8.48
C ASP A 175 -5.23 31.15 -7.98
N TYR A 176 -4.99 30.17 -8.87
CA TYR A 176 -4.61 28.79 -8.52
C TYR A 176 -3.15 28.63 -8.07
N SER A 177 -2.47 29.74 -7.77
CA SER A 177 -1.03 29.81 -7.47
C SER A 177 -0.71 30.68 -6.25
N ASP A 178 -1.65 30.82 -5.30
CA ASP A 178 -1.54 31.78 -4.20
C ASP A 178 -0.61 31.31 -3.07
N THR A 179 0.20 32.23 -2.53
CA THR A 179 1.14 31.92 -1.43
C THR A 179 0.57 32.34 -0.07
N PRO A 180 0.46 31.44 0.93
CA PRO A 180 -0.02 31.78 2.28
C PRO A 180 0.95 32.68 3.08
N ILE A 181 0.40 33.64 3.84
CA ILE A 181 1.14 34.55 4.73
C ILE A 181 0.55 34.57 6.14
N THR A 182 1.34 34.16 7.13
CA THR A 182 0.92 33.99 8.54
C THR A 182 0.67 35.29 9.31
N THR A 183 0.97 36.45 8.71
CA THR A 183 0.86 37.78 9.33
C THR A 183 -0.58 38.30 9.44
N THR A 184 -1.53 37.69 8.75
CA THR A 184 -2.96 38.04 8.77
C THR A 184 -3.82 36.78 8.83
N ARG A 185 -5.11 36.90 9.19
CA ARG A 185 -6.06 35.79 9.16
C ARG A 185 -7.21 36.08 8.19
N TYR A 186 -7.46 35.17 7.26
CA TYR A 186 -8.49 35.26 6.23
C TYR A 186 -9.17 33.90 6.05
N GLY A 187 -8.39 32.87 5.71
CA GLY A 187 -8.84 31.52 5.42
C GLY A 187 -9.03 31.31 3.91
N SER A 188 -8.37 30.31 3.34
CA SER A 188 -8.59 29.82 1.97
C SER A 188 -8.87 28.32 1.99
N PHE A 189 -9.96 27.89 1.36
CA PHE A 189 -10.27 26.48 1.11
C PHE A 189 -10.67 26.42 -0.36
N GLN A 190 -9.72 26.01 -1.19
CA GLN A 190 -9.87 26.00 -2.62
C GLN A 190 -9.36 24.70 -3.23
N VAL A 191 -9.96 24.33 -4.34
CA VAL A 191 -9.56 23.19 -5.17
C VAL A 191 -9.56 23.65 -6.62
N HIS A 192 -8.45 23.44 -7.31
CA HIS A 192 -8.21 23.94 -8.66
C HIS A 192 -7.88 22.80 -9.63
N ASP A 193 -8.28 22.98 -10.89
CA ASP A 193 -7.69 22.31 -12.05
C ASP A 193 -6.61 23.24 -12.61
N THR A 194 -5.35 22.88 -12.38
CA THR A 194 -4.18 23.66 -12.80
C THR A 194 -3.86 23.52 -14.29
N THR A 195 -4.39 22.49 -14.96
CA THR A 195 -4.22 22.29 -16.40
C THR A 195 -5.20 23.16 -17.20
N GLY A 196 -6.39 23.39 -16.64
CA GLY A 196 -7.42 24.29 -17.16
C GLY A 196 -7.41 25.71 -16.55
N GLU A 197 -6.36 26.08 -15.82
CA GLU A 197 -6.17 27.39 -15.16
C GLU A 197 -7.42 27.87 -14.37
N ARG A 198 -8.04 26.97 -13.60
CA ARG A 198 -9.36 27.23 -13.01
C ARG A 198 -9.61 26.70 -11.61
N THR A 199 -10.18 27.55 -10.78
CA THR A 199 -10.81 27.19 -9.52
C THR A 199 -12.09 26.40 -9.78
N LEU A 200 -12.30 25.36 -8.98
CA LEU A 200 -13.45 24.45 -9.07
C LEU A 200 -14.40 24.66 -7.90
N ILE A 201 -13.84 24.74 -6.69
CA ILE A 201 -14.51 25.01 -5.42
C ILE A 201 -13.71 26.13 -4.72
N ALA A 202 -14.40 27.15 -4.20
CA ALA A 202 -13.83 28.16 -3.32
C ALA A 202 -14.73 28.43 -2.12
N VAL A 203 -14.14 28.47 -0.91
CA VAL A 203 -14.79 28.84 0.35
C VAL A 203 -13.79 29.64 1.20
N ASN A 204 -13.69 30.95 1.00
CA ASN A 204 -12.66 31.79 1.62
C ASN A 204 -13.22 32.80 2.63
N GLY A 205 -12.34 33.37 3.47
CA GLY A 205 -12.67 34.49 4.35
C GLY A 205 -13.27 34.14 5.71
N TRP A 206 -13.35 32.86 6.10
CA TRP A 206 -14.02 32.44 7.34
C TRP A 206 -13.32 32.88 8.65
N ASN A 207 -12.05 33.30 8.60
CA ASN A 207 -11.36 33.92 9.72
C ASN A 207 -11.36 35.46 9.67
N ARG A 208 -11.95 36.09 8.65
CA ARG A 208 -12.11 37.55 8.56
C ARG A 208 -13.42 37.98 9.23
N ALA A 209 -13.36 38.18 10.54
CA ALA A 209 -14.50 38.50 11.40
C ALA A 209 -15.48 39.53 10.80
N GLY A 210 -16.75 39.13 10.64
CA GLY A 210 -17.83 40.00 10.12
C GLY A 210 -17.88 40.16 8.59
N HIS A 211 -16.97 39.55 7.83
CA HIS A 211 -17.03 39.51 6.37
C HIS A 211 -18.04 38.44 5.90
N PRO A 212 -18.83 38.68 4.84
CA PRO A 212 -19.52 37.59 4.14
C PRO A 212 -18.51 36.60 3.57
N LEU A 213 -18.77 35.30 3.61
CA LEU A 213 -17.87 34.31 3.00
C LEU A 213 -17.77 34.51 1.48
N ASP A 214 -16.57 34.31 0.97
CA ASP A 214 -16.30 34.17 -0.45
C ASP A 214 -16.65 32.73 -0.84
N ILE A 215 -17.73 32.51 -1.59
CA ILE A 215 -18.19 31.15 -1.97
C ILE A 215 -18.36 31.09 -3.49
N GLY A 216 -17.69 30.12 -4.11
CA GLY A 216 -17.54 30.05 -5.57
C GLY A 216 -17.54 28.63 -6.15
N ILE A 217 -18.08 28.53 -7.37
CA ILE A 217 -18.03 27.34 -8.23
C ILE A 217 -17.52 27.80 -9.60
N GLY A 218 -16.46 27.18 -10.10
CA GLY A 218 -15.77 27.61 -11.32
C GLY A 218 -14.99 28.93 -11.15
N ASN A 219 -14.36 29.42 -12.22
CA ASN A 219 -13.70 30.74 -12.20
C ASN A 219 -14.72 31.88 -12.12
N ARG A 220 -14.48 32.85 -11.23
CA ARG A 220 -15.24 34.10 -11.16
C ARG A 220 -14.96 34.97 -12.38
N THR A 221 -16.02 35.45 -13.04
CA THR A 221 -15.91 36.21 -14.31
C THR A 221 -15.44 37.66 -14.18
N THR A 222 -15.37 38.21 -12.97
CA THR A 222 -14.93 39.58 -12.69
C THR A 222 -14.28 39.69 -11.31
N GLY A 223 -13.14 40.37 -11.21
CA GLY A 223 -12.31 40.37 -9.99
C GLY A 223 -11.32 39.21 -9.99
N HIS A 224 -11.06 38.62 -8.83
CA HIS A 224 -10.16 37.48 -8.68
C HIS A 224 -10.85 36.17 -9.07
N PRO A 225 -10.27 35.33 -9.97
CA PRO A 225 -10.84 34.06 -10.42
C PRO A 225 -11.24 33.11 -9.28
N ASP A 226 -10.45 33.10 -8.21
CA ASP A 226 -10.58 32.26 -7.02
C ASP A 226 -11.72 32.66 -6.05
N TRP A 227 -12.49 33.70 -6.41
CA TRP A 227 -13.54 34.33 -5.62
C TRP A 227 -13.09 35.12 -4.38
N THR A 228 -11.80 35.32 -4.13
CA THR A 228 -11.33 36.11 -2.99
C THR A 228 -11.84 37.56 -3.03
N PHE A 229 -12.22 38.05 -1.85
CA PHE A 229 -12.89 39.33 -1.62
C PHE A 229 -14.23 39.51 -2.39
N SER A 230 -14.93 38.43 -2.74
CA SER A 230 -16.22 38.49 -3.44
C SER A 230 -17.43 38.74 -2.52
N GLY A 231 -17.39 38.28 -1.27
CA GLY A 231 -18.48 38.39 -0.30
C GLY A 231 -19.78 37.71 -0.72
N THR A 232 -19.71 36.70 -1.60
CA THR A 232 -20.85 36.18 -2.37
C THR A 232 -21.86 35.38 -1.57
N SER A 233 -21.54 34.91 -0.37
CA SER A 233 -22.50 34.29 0.56
C SER A 233 -23.72 35.17 0.87
N ALA A 234 -23.58 36.51 0.77
CA ALA A 234 -24.68 37.45 0.92
C ALA A 234 -25.76 37.28 -0.16
N SER A 235 -25.35 36.86 -1.37
CA SER A 235 -26.21 36.59 -2.54
C SER A 235 -26.68 35.13 -2.65
N LEU A 236 -26.31 34.28 -1.68
CA LEU A 236 -26.79 32.90 -1.58
C LEU A 236 -27.93 32.79 -0.57
N ARG A 237 -28.89 31.91 -0.86
CA ARG A 237 -29.92 31.45 0.08
C ARG A 237 -29.30 30.48 1.10
N SER A 238 -28.53 29.52 0.60
CA SER A 238 -27.78 28.52 1.39
C SER A 238 -26.54 28.04 0.63
N ALA A 239 -25.53 27.57 1.37
CA ALA A 239 -24.38 26.87 0.84
C ALA A 239 -23.99 25.71 1.78
N THR A 240 -23.44 24.64 1.24
CA THR A 240 -22.97 23.48 2.01
C THR A 240 -21.71 22.91 1.38
N LEU A 241 -20.67 22.71 2.18
CA LEU A 241 -19.52 21.90 1.80
C LEU A 241 -19.64 20.52 2.45
N SER A 242 -19.64 19.46 1.64
CA SER A 242 -19.56 18.08 2.11
C SER A 242 -18.22 17.47 1.69
N ALA A 243 -17.67 16.59 2.53
CA ALA A 243 -16.49 15.80 2.22
C ALA A 243 -16.78 14.32 2.37
N TYR A 244 -16.15 13.52 1.53
CA TYR A 244 -16.25 12.07 1.46
C TYR A 244 -14.85 11.46 1.29
N VAL A 245 -14.63 10.26 1.78
CA VAL A 245 -13.34 9.57 1.72
C VAL A 245 -13.53 8.11 1.34
N LYS A 246 -12.69 7.59 0.45
CA LYS A 246 -12.67 6.18 0.05
C LYS A 246 -11.46 5.51 0.68
N ALA A 247 -11.70 4.49 1.51
CA ALA A 247 -10.62 3.73 2.15
C ALA A 247 -9.84 2.93 1.11
N ALA A 248 -8.51 2.91 1.22
CA ALA A 248 -7.66 2.10 0.34
C ALA A 248 -7.90 0.61 0.62
N PRO A 249 -8.03 -0.25 -0.41
CA PRO A 249 -8.07 -1.69 -0.24
C PRO A 249 -6.83 -2.20 0.50
N VAL A 250 -7.01 -2.74 1.70
CA VAL A 250 -5.91 -3.36 2.44
C VAL A 250 -5.67 -4.76 1.90
N ALA A 251 -4.41 -5.14 1.70
CA ALA A 251 -4.04 -6.36 0.95
C ALA A 251 -4.41 -7.70 1.61
N ALA A 252 -4.94 -7.69 2.84
CA ALA A 252 -5.55 -8.85 3.52
C ALA A 252 -6.51 -8.39 4.63
N PRO A 253 -7.78 -8.05 4.33
CA PRO A 253 -8.73 -7.55 5.32
C PRO A 253 -9.17 -8.61 6.34
N GLY A 254 -9.20 -9.90 5.95
CA GLY A 254 -9.55 -11.02 6.83
C GLY A 254 -8.57 -12.19 6.71
N CYS A 255 -8.88 -13.29 7.40
CA CYS A 255 -8.07 -14.52 7.31
C CYS A 255 -8.13 -15.15 5.92
N GLU A 256 -9.25 -15.04 5.20
CA GLU A 256 -9.46 -15.71 3.92
C GLU A 256 -8.48 -15.23 2.84
N ASP A 257 -8.10 -13.94 2.88
CA ASP A 257 -7.06 -13.36 2.04
C ASP A 257 -5.65 -13.60 2.63
N GLY A 258 -5.52 -13.45 3.95
CA GLY A 258 -4.23 -13.49 4.65
C GLY A 258 -3.66 -14.88 4.96
N VAL A 259 -4.46 -15.94 4.80
CA VAL A 259 -4.11 -17.32 5.15
C VAL A 259 -4.27 -18.24 3.95
N GLY A 260 -3.21 -18.41 3.16
CA GLY A 260 -3.19 -19.31 2.00
C GLY A 260 -3.45 -20.81 2.27
N GLU A 261 -3.66 -21.24 3.52
CA GLU A 261 -4.21 -22.58 3.83
C GLU A 261 -5.76 -22.61 3.74
N LEU A 262 -6.47 -21.49 3.96
CA LEU A 262 -7.94 -21.45 3.92
C LEU A 262 -8.54 -21.70 2.53
N ALA A 263 -7.76 -21.54 1.45
CA ALA A 263 -8.15 -21.95 0.11
C ALA A 263 -8.40 -23.47 -0.04
N ASP A 264 -8.01 -24.28 0.96
CA ASP A 264 -8.31 -25.71 1.04
C ASP A 264 -9.57 -26.01 1.92
N TYR A 265 -10.27 -24.99 2.43
CA TYR A 265 -11.33 -25.12 3.45
C TYR A 265 -12.70 -24.61 2.95
N SER A 266 -13.77 -25.04 3.61
CA SER A 266 -15.13 -24.51 3.49
C SER A 266 -15.53 -23.78 4.78
N LEU A 267 -16.21 -22.65 4.65
CA LEU A 267 -16.79 -21.92 5.78
C LEU A 267 -17.93 -22.74 6.42
N LEU A 268 -17.80 -23.05 7.71
CA LEU A 268 -18.80 -23.78 8.50
C LEU A 268 -19.71 -22.82 9.26
N TYR A 269 -19.12 -21.89 10.02
CA TYR A 269 -19.83 -20.89 10.82
C TYR A 269 -19.20 -19.50 10.64
N ASP A 270 -20.01 -18.46 10.67
CA ASP A 270 -19.57 -17.05 10.72
C ASP A 270 -20.52 -16.23 11.60
N MET A 271 -19.98 -15.50 12.58
CA MET A 271 -20.75 -14.68 13.53
C MET A 271 -20.02 -13.39 13.88
N GLU A 272 -20.77 -12.30 14.04
CA GLU A 272 -20.24 -11.06 14.62
C GLU A 272 -20.05 -11.26 16.13
N VAL A 273 -18.87 -10.93 16.65
CA VAL A 273 -18.63 -10.95 18.10
C VAL A 273 -19.22 -9.67 18.71
N PRO A 274 -20.23 -9.75 19.60
CA PRO A 274 -20.94 -8.57 20.10
C PRO A 274 -20.08 -7.71 21.03
N THR A 275 -20.47 -6.45 21.23
CA THR A 275 -19.73 -5.52 22.10
C THR A 275 -19.88 -5.81 23.59
N THR A 276 -21.03 -6.35 24.02
CA THR A 276 -21.28 -6.86 25.37
C THR A 276 -21.96 -8.23 25.32
N ALA A 277 -22.05 -8.91 26.46
CA ALA A 277 -22.64 -10.25 26.57
C ALA A 277 -24.10 -10.36 26.09
N ALA A 278 -24.87 -9.26 26.12
CA ALA A 278 -26.32 -9.26 25.89
C ALA A 278 -26.81 -10.04 24.65
N PRO A 279 -26.21 -9.92 23.44
CA PRO A 279 -26.72 -10.58 22.24
C PRO A 279 -26.44 -12.08 22.16
N TRP A 280 -25.55 -12.63 23.00
CA TRP A 280 -25.17 -14.05 23.01
C TRP A 280 -25.66 -14.79 24.28
N LEU A 281 -26.56 -14.19 25.06
CA LEU A 281 -27.08 -14.79 26.30
C LEU A 281 -28.17 -15.84 26.09
N ASP A 282 -28.96 -15.71 25.01
CA ASP A 282 -30.08 -16.60 24.68
C ASP A 282 -29.74 -17.56 23.50
N GLY A 283 -28.46 -17.61 23.09
CA GLY A 283 -27.93 -18.32 21.92
C GLY A 283 -26.98 -17.44 21.11
N VAL A 284 -26.13 -18.03 20.26
CA VAL A 284 -25.22 -17.29 19.37
C VAL A 284 -25.89 -17.08 18.00
N ASP A 285 -25.86 -15.85 17.50
CA ASP A 285 -26.43 -15.49 16.20
C ASP A 285 -25.40 -15.73 15.07
N TYR A 286 -25.64 -16.77 14.27
CA TYR A 286 -24.77 -17.20 13.17
C TYR A 286 -25.25 -16.57 11.85
N ALA A 287 -24.46 -15.65 11.30
CA ALA A 287 -24.70 -15.05 9.99
C ALA A 287 -24.50 -16.06 8.83
N VAL A 288 -23.68 -17.09 9.05
CA VAL A 288 -23.61 -18.30 8.21
C VAL A 288 -23.58 -19.52 9.12
N ASP A 289 -24.40 -20.51 8.79
CA ASP A 289 -24.35 -21.88 9.32
C ASP A 289 -24.47 -22.87 8.15
N ASN A 290 -23.42 -23.67 7.95
CA ASN A 290 -23.31 -24.72 6.95
C ASN A 290 -23.23 -26.14 7.57
N SER A 291 -23.51 -26.30 8.86
CA SER A 291 -23.52 -27.61 9.56
C SER A 291 -24.38 -28.64 8.83
N ALA A 292 -25.59 -28.23 8.41
CA ALA A 292 -26.54 -29.07 7.68
C ALA A 292 -26.21 -29.26 6.18
N THR A 293 -25.21 -28.57 5.63
CA THR A 293 -24.84 -28.64 4.21
C THR A 293 -23.50 -29.33 3.95
N ILE A 294 -22.61 -29.42 4.95
CA ILE A 294 -21.31 -30.09 4.85
C ILE A 294 -21.45 -31.58 5.23
N ASP A 295 -21.74 -32.42 4.23
CA ASP A 295 -21.99 -33.86 4.36
C ASP A 295 -20.75 -34.74 4.06
N THR A 296 -19.55 -34.17 4.21
CA THR A 296 -18.27 -34.85 3.92
C THR A 296 -17.41 -34.97 5.18
N PRO A 297 -16.73 -36.12 5.40
CA PRO A 297 -15.75 -36.24 6.48
C PRO A 297 -14.68 -35.16 6.38
N ILE A 298 -14.28 -34.58 7.51
CA ILE A 298 -13.33 -33.46 7.58
C ILE A 298 -11.96 -33.94 8.06
N SER A 299 -10.88 -33.38 7.50
CA SER A 299 -9.50 -33.72 7.89
C SER A 299 -8.85 -32.70 8.82
N ARG A 300 -9.24 -31.42 8.70
CA ARG A 300 -8.78 -30.32 9.56
C ARG A 300 -9.92 -29.36 9.86
N VAL A 301 -9.85 -28.70 11.01
CA VAL A 301 -10.71 -27.56 11.39
C VAL A 301 -9.83 -26.32 11.53
N ALA A 302 -10.39 -25.14 11.28
CA ALA A 302 -9.74 -23.86 11.57
C ALA A 302 -10.69 -22.87 12.23
N TYR A 303 -10.11 -22.04 13.09
CA TYR A 303 -10.75 -20.92 13.75
C TYR A 303 -10.02 -19.64 13.33
N CYS A 304 -10.78 -18.65 12.87
CA CYS A 304 -10.31 -17.31 12.54
C CYS A 304 -11.07 -16.31 13.41
N LEU A 305 -10.35 -15.50 14.17
CA LEU A 305 -10.88 -14.27 14.74
C LEU A 305 -10.32 -13.12 13.89
N GLU A 306 -11.18 -12.29 13.32
CA GLU A 306 -10.80 -11.15 12.46
C GLU A 306 -11.56 -9.87 12.82
N GLY A 307 -11.08 -8.72 12.37
CA GLY A 307 -11.63 -7.39 12.67
C GLY A 307 -10.58 -6.30 12.41
N GLN A 308 -10.77 -5.10 12.97
CA GLN A 308 -9.84 -3.97 12.80
C GLN A 308 -9.53 -3.29 14.13
N GLN A 309 -8.25 -3.20 14.53
CA GLN A 309 -7.85 -2.33 15.65
C GLN A 309 -7.63 -0.91 15.13
N GLY A 310 -8.70 -0.13 15.09
CA GLY A 310 -8.75 1.21 14.50
C GLY A 310 -8.72 1.21 12.97
N LEU A 311 -7.65 0.66 12.39
CA LEU A 311 -7.37 0.70 10.95
C LEU A 311 -6.55 -0.50 10.44
N THR A 312 -5.62 -1.02 11.25
CA THR A 312 -4.86 -2.23 10.88
C THR A 312 -5.81 -3.44 10.90
N PRO A 313 -6.01 -4.17 9.77
CA PRO A 313 -6.71 -5.44 9.80
C PRO A 313 -6.02 -6.36 10.79
N THR A 314 -6.82 -6.89 11.70
CA THR A 314 -6.40 -7.52 12.94
C THR A 314 -7.08 -8.88 12.95
N TRP A 315 -6.33 -9.89 12.53
CA TRP A 315 -6.81 -11.27 12.52
C TRP A 315 -5.79 -12.25 13.09
N SER A 316 -6.31 -13.30 13.71
CA SER A 316 -5.59 -14.44 14.28
C SER A 316 -6.26 -15.72 13.82
N TYR A 317 -5.44 -16.66 13.33
CA TYR A 317 -5.89 -17.91 12.75
C TYR A 317 -5.18 -19.09 13.40
N ALA A 318 -5.95 -20.13 13.72
CA ALA A 318 -5.44 -21.42 14.12
C ALA A 318 -6.15 -22.53 13.32
N SER A 319 -5.41 -23.41 12.67
CA SER A 319 -5.95 -24.66 12.12
C SER A 319 -5.27 -25.88 12.72
N MET A 320 -5.98 -27.00 12.79
CA MET A 320 -5.53 -28.22 13.46
C MET A 320 -6.18 -29.44 12.82
N ASP A 321 -5.66 -30.62 13.12
CA ASP A 321 -6.27 -31.87 12.68
C ASP A 321 -7.69 -32.00 13.24
N ALA A 322 -8.62 -32.53 12.43
CA ALA A 322 -10.02 -32.64 12.81
C ALA A 322 -10.19 -33.56 14.02
N TRP A 323 -10.44 -32.95 15.18
CA TRP A 323 -10.48 -33.63 16.47
C TRP A 323 -11.83 -34.29 16.78
N THR A 324 -12.82 -34.03 15.92
CA THR A 324 -14.19 -34.56 15.86
C THR A 324 -14.63 -34.69 14.39
N GLN A 325 -15.77 -35.33 14.14
CA GLN A 325 -16.52 -35.26 12.86
C GLN A 325 -17.95 -34.71 13.07
N ASP A 326 -18.34 -34.49 14.32
CA ASP A 326 -19.53 -33.73 14.70
C ASP A 326 -19.23 -32.24 14.51
N LEU A 327 -20.00 -31.57 13.65
CA LEU A 327 -19.81 -30.16 13.28
C LEU A 327 -20.35 -29.21 14.34
N ASP A 328 -21.42 -29.59 15.05
CA ASP A 328 -22.03 -28.77 16.12
C ASP A 328 -21.04 -28.60 17.28
N ALA A 329 -20.21 -29.62 17.53
CA ALA A 329 -19.10 -29.54 18.48
C ALA A 329 -17.99 -28.54 18.10
N LEU A 330 -17.98 -28.00 16.88
CA LEU A 330 -17.03 -26.97 16.44
C LEU A 330 -17.55 -25.53 16.65
N ALA A 331 -18.81 -25.36 17.04
CA ALA A 331 -19.47 -24.08 17.28
C ALA A 331 -19.00 -23.39 18.58
N VAL A 332 -19.52 -22.20 18.89
CA VAL A 332 -19.30 -21.55 20.20
C VAL A 332 -20.10 -22.30 21.26
N PRO A 333 -19.51 -22.79 22.36
CA PRO A 333 -20.25 -23.59 23.34
C PRO A 333 -21.27 -22.78 24.12
N GLU A 334 -22.56 -22.98 23.85
CA GLU A 334 -23.65 -22.31 24.58
C GLU A 334 -23.91 -22.97 25.94
N ALA A 335 -23.87 -24.31 26.00
CA ALA A 335 -24.17 -25.08 27.20
C ALA A 335 -22.93 -25.69 27.88
N ASP A 336 -23.02 -25.97 29.18
CA ASP A 336 -21.99 -26.69 29.95
C ASP A 336 -21.61 -28.02 29.26
N ALA A 337 -22.61 -28.77 28.76
CA ALA A 337 -22.40 -30.03 28.04
C ALA A 337 -21.63 -29.92 26.71
N ALA A 338 -21.59 -28.74 26.08
CA ALA A 338 -20.88 -28.50 24.80
C ALA A 338 -19.40 -28.10 24.99
N SER A 339 -18.87 -28.20 26.21
CA SER A 339 -17.52 -27.72 26.51
C SER A 339 -16.40 -28.63 25.99
N VAL A 340 -15.47 -28.04 25.25
CA VAL A 340 -14.31 -28.71 24.66
C VAL A 340 -13.05 -28.28 25.42
N ARG A 341 -12.38 -29.25 26.05
CA ARG A 341 -11.05 -29.05 26.66
C ARG A 341 -10.11 -30.18 26.30
N ARG A 342 -9.14 -29.94 25.41
CA ARG A 342 -8.25 -31.00 24.92
C ARG A 342 -6.98 -30.47 24.22
N PRO A 343 -5.90 -31.27 24.18
CA PRO A 343 -4.84 -31.07 23.20
C PRO A 343 -5.34 -31.36 21.78
N VAL A 344 -4.73 -30.69 20.80
CA VAL A 344 -4.92 -30.90 19.36
C VAL A 344 -3.57 -30.99 18.64
N THR A 345 -3.53 -31.75 17.56
CA THR A 345 -2.33 -32.00 16.76
C THR A 345 -2.34 -31.20 15.45
N GLY A 346 -1.17 -31.09 14.82
CA GLY A 346 -1.05 -30.48 13.50
C GLY A 346 -1.36 -28.98 13.50
N LEU A 347 -1.09 -28.24 14.59
CA LEU A 347 -1.48 -26.84 14.71
C LEU A 347 -0.72 -25.96 13.70
N THR A 348 -1.44 -25.33 12.78
CA THR A 348 -1.00 -24.17 12.02
C THR A 348 -1.43 -22.91 12.76
N VAL A 349 -0.55 -21.92 12.90
CA VAL A 349 -0.88 -20.58 13.41
C VAL A 349 -0.52 -19.52 12.37
N ARG A 350 -1.37 -18.50 12.18
CA ARG A 350 -1.11 -17.28 11.38
C ARG A 350 -1.77 -16.07 12.07
N SER A 351 -1.32 -14.86 11.76
CA SER A 351 -1.95 -13.61 12.21
C SER A 351 -1.49 -12.42 11.37
N SER A 352 -2.26 -11.33 11.35
CA SER A 352 -1.89 -10.09 10.62
C SER A 352 -1.03 -9.10 11.41
N ILE A 353 -1.04 -9.14 12.74
CA ILE A 353 -0.57 -8.02 13.56
C ILE A 353 0.95 -7.86 13.50
N VAL A 354 1.39 -6.79 12.84
CA VAL A 354 2.68 -6.14 13.06
C VAL A 354 2.49 -5.05 14.14
N GLN A 355 3.57 -4.69 14.85
CA GLN A 355 3.68 -3.68 15.92
C GLN A 355 3.29 -4.13 17.35
N SER A 356 4.33 -4.34 18.18
CA SER A 356 4.37 -4.16 19.66
C SER A 356 3.64 -5.13 20.61
N ARG A 357 2.83 -6.09 20.16
CA ARG A 357 2.22 -7.13 21.02
C ARG A 357 2.89 -8.50 20.82
N ALA A 358 2.76 -9.39 21.82
CA ALA A 358 3.38 -10.72 21.81
C ALA A 358 2.58 -11.71 20.95
N VAL A 359 2.72 -11.59 19.63
CA VAL A 359 2.10 -12.47 18.65
C VAL A 359 2.54 -13.92 18.87
N ALA A 360 1.61 -14.87 18.78
CA ALA A 360 1.95 -16.29 18.74
C ALA A 360 2.73 -16.58 17.44
N PRO A 361 4.01 -17.01 17.50
CA PRO A 361 4.82 -17.18 16.30
C PRO A 361 4.12 -18.12 15.30
N PRO A 362 3.94 -17.71 14.03
CA PRO A 362 3.31 -18.56 13.04
C PRO A 362 4.10 -19.86 12.88
N ALA A 363 3.44 -20.96 13.23
CA ALA A 363 4.02 -22.29 13.30
C ALA A 363 3.21 -23.24 12.43
N ASN A 364 3.82 -24.35 12.01
CA ASN A 364 3.16 -25.46 11.32
C ASN A 364 3.47 -26.74 12.09
N GLY A 365 2.45 -27.55 12.41
CA GLY A 365 2.65 -28.78 13.18
C GLY A 365 3.01 -28.57 14.66
N ALA A 366 2.68 -27.42 15.24
CA ALA A 366 2.84 -27.18 16.67
C ALA A 366 1.85 -28.03 17.49
N SER A 367 2.11 -28.16 18.80
CA SER A 367 1.14 -28.67 19.76
C SER A 367 0.13 -27.58 20.10
N GLY A 368 -1.16 -27.86 19.90
CA GLY A 368 -2.25 -26.95 20.28
C GLY A 368 -3.02 -27.43 21.50
N TYR A 369 -3.76 -26.52 22.11
CA TYR A 369 -4.73 -26.82 23.17
C TYR A 369 -5.97 -25.94 22.97
N LEU A 370 -7.16 -26.51 23.21
CA LEU A 370 -8.46 -25.85 23.10
C LEU A 370 -9.10 -25.72 24.47
N GLU A 371 -9.62 -24.53 24.75
CA GLU A 371 -10.35 -24.20 25.99
C GLU A 371 -11.63 -23.44 25.60
N LEU A 372 -12.67 -24.22 25.29
CA LEU A 372 -13.96 -23.74 24.80
C LEU A 372 -15.08 -24.13 25.79
N TRP A 373 -15.74 -23.17 26.44
CA TRP A 373 -16.86 -23.43 27.37
C TRP A 373 -17.67 -22.16 27.69
N SER A 374 -18.99 -22.25 27.91
CA SER A 374 -19.79 -21.13 28.47
C SER A 374 -19.62 -20.93 29.98
N SER A 375 -19.07 -21.92 30.69
CA SER A 375 -19.01 -21.90 32.16
C SER A 375 -18.01 -20.87 32.72
N ARG A 376 -17.90 -20.82 34.05
CA ARG A 376 -16.81 -20.12 34.74
C ARG A 376 -15.56 -20.99 34.79
N TYR A 377 -14.42 -20.40 35.15
CA TYR A 377 -13.13 -21.06 35.27
C TYR A 377 -12.23 -20.34 36.29
N LEU A 378 -11.09 -20.93 36.61
CA LEU A 378 -10.07 -20.43 37.54
C LEU A 378 -8.67 -20.60 36.93
N PRO A 379 -7.69 -19.75 37.30
CA PRO A 379 -6.32 -19.77 36.79
C PRO A 379 -5.49 -20.84 37.53
N ALA A 380 -6.04 -22.03 37.67
CA ALA A 380 -5.42 -23.15 38.37
C ALA A 380 -5.09 -24.22 37.33
N VAL A 381 -3.85 -24.74 37.36
CA VAL A 381 -3.40 -25.78 36.44
C VAL A 381 -4.21 -27.05 36.68
N ALA A 382 -5.15 -27.33 35.77
CA ALA A 382 -6.07 -28.45 35.92
C ALA A 382 -5.34 -29.80 35.84
N ALA A 383 -5.87 -30.82 36.52
CA ALA A 383 -5.38 -32.19 36.37
C ALA A 383 -5.54 -32.66 34.91
N GLY A 384 -4.43 -32.91 34.21
CA GLY A 384 -4.43 -33.20 32.77
C GLY A 384 -4.47 -31.97 31.84
N GLY A 385 -4.27 -30.76 32.38
CA GLY A 385 -3.98 -29.56 31.59
C GLY A 385 -2.63 -29.62 30.86
N ALA A 386 -2.39 -28.65 29.98
CA ALA A 386 -1.11 -28.52 29.29
C ALA A 386 0.04 -28.18 30.27
N ALA A 387 1.21 -28.73 30.02
CA ALA A 387 2.34 -28.60 30.94
C ALA A 387 3.08 -27.25 30.80
N GLY A 388 3.12 -26.49 31.90
CA GLY A 388 3.92 -25.26 32.02
C GLY A 388 3.15 -23.98 32.28
N GLY A 389 1.82 -24.04 32.45
CA GLY A 389 0.98 -22.90 32.80
C GLY A 389 1.15 -22.40 34.24
N ASP A 390 0.64 -21.20 34.49
CA ASP A 390 0.65 -20.50 35.78
C ASP A 390 -0.52 -20.92 36.70
N ASN A 391 -0.37 -20.77 38.01
CA ASN A 391 -1.46 -20.90 38.99
C ASN A 391 -1.95 -19.54 39.53
N ALA A 392 -1.41 -18.43 39.02
CA ALA A 392 -1.77 -17.06 39.41
C ALA A 392 -2.34 -16.21 38.26
N SER A 393 -2.24 -16.69 37.01
CA SER A 393 -2.68 -16.00 35.79
C SER A 393 -3.53 -16.93 34.95
N TYR A 394 -4.64 -16.43 34.39
CA TYR A 394 -5.47 -17.20 33.47
C TYR A 394 -4.65 -17.46 32.18
N ASP A 395 -4.47 -18.72 31.83
CA ASP A 395 -3.67 -19.17 30.68
C ASP A 395 -4.15 -20.52 30.11
N TYR A 396 -3.36 -21.09 29.20
CA TYR A 396 -3.58 -22.32 28.44
C TYR A 396 -3.65 -23.63 29.29
N SER A 397 -3.87 -23.52 30.60
CA SER A 397 -3.92 -24.62 31.56
C SER A 397 -5.12 -24.57 32.51
N ASP A 398 -6.02 -23.60 32.33
CA ASP A 398 -7.09 -23.19 33.25
C ASP A 398 -8.05 -24.31 33.70
N THR A 399 -8.59 -24.17 34.91
CA THR A 399 -9.57 -25.09 35.48
C THR A 399 -10.99 -24.56 35.28
N ARG A 400 -11.68 -25.12 34.29
CA ARG A 400 -13.13 -24.98 34.10
C ARG A 400 -13.92 -25.43 35.33
N LEU A 401 -14.86 -24.60 35.78
CA LEU A 401 -15.82 -24.89 36.85
C LEU A 401 -17.21 -25.24 36.27
N PRO A 402 -17.82 -26.39 36.61
CA PRO A 402 -19.19 -26.73 36.18
C PRO A 402 -20.24 -25.70 36.63
N THR A 403 -21.24 -25.44 35.80
CA THR A 403 -22.32 -24.51 36.12
C THR A 403 -23.27 -25.09 37.17
N THR A 404 -23.42 -24.40 38.30
CA THR A 404 -24.41 -24.73 39.35
C THR A 404 -25.52 -23.68 39.51
N THR A 405 -25.38 -22.53 38.85
CA THR A 405 -26.35 -21.41 38.83
C THR A 405 -26.25 -20.63 37.50
N THR A 406 -27.23 -19.77 37.22
CA THR A 406 -27.56 -19.19 35.90
C THR A 406 -26.64 -18.05 35.41
N THR A 407 -25.33 -18.08 35.71
CA THR A 407 -24.35 -17.12 35.12
C THR A 407 -22.98 -17.77 34.95
N GLY A 408 -22.55 -17.89 33.70
CA GLY A 408 -21.25 -18.43 33.30
C GLY A 408 -20.14 -17.38 33.32
N TYR A 409 -19.17 -17.53 32.41
CA TYR A 409 -18.31 -16.44 31.94
C TYR A 409 -18.15 -16.54 30.41
N GLY A 410 -17.78 -17.72 29.91
CA GLY A 410 -17.49 -17.93 28.50
C GLY A 410 -16.00 -17.79 28.21
N SER A 411 -15.40 -18.84 27.66
CA SER A 411 -14.04 -18.88 27.10
C SER A 411 -14.10 -19.57 25.75
N PHE A 412 -13.56 -18.93 24.71
CA PHE A 412 -13.34 -19.52 23.39
C PHE A 412 -11.89 -19.22 23.01
N GLN A 413 -10.99 -20.09 23.44
CA GLN A 413 -9.55 -19.89 23.35
C GLN A 413 -8.86 -21.03 22.60
N VAL A 414 -7.88 -20.64 21.78
CA VAL A 414 -6.99 -21.56 21.08
C VAL A 414 -5.55 -21.18 21.43
N HIS A 415 -4.79 -22.13 21.95
CA HIS A 415 -3.42 -21.90 22.40
C HIS A 415 -2.39 -22.73 21.63
N ASN A 416 -1.25 -22.12 21.33
CA ASN A 416 -0.04 -22.77 20.86
C ASN A 416 0.82 -23.08 22.08
N VAL A 417 0.71 -24.30 22.61
CA VAL A 417 1.39 -24.70 23.85
C VAL A 417 2.86 -25.07 23.64
N THR A 418 3.29 -25.27 22.37
CA THR A 418 4.72 -25.31 22.02
C THR A 418 5.40 -23.98 22.31
N ASN A 419 4.75 -22.86 21.94
CA ASN A 419 5.28 -21.51 22.12
C ASN A 419 4.77 -20.83 23.41
N ARG A 420 3.87 -21.48 24.16
CA ARG A 420 3.18 -20.95 25.36
C ARG A 420 2.44 -19.64 25.10
N THR A 421 1.73 -19.59 23.97
CA THR A 421 1.01 -18.39 23.52
C THR A 421 -0.45 -18.66 23.21
N THR A 422 -1.31 -17.72 23.59
CA THR A 422 -2.69 -17.65 23.10
C THR A 422 -2.65 -17.21 21.64
N VAL A 423 -3.40 -17.88 20.77
CA VAL A 423 -3.48 -17.55 19.34
C VAL A 423 -4.65 -16.59 19.10
N LEU A 424 -5.83 -16.98 19.57
CA LEU A 424 -7.03 -16.15 19.60
C LEU A 424 -7.82 -16.41 20.90
N ALA A 425 -8.57 -15.41 21.34
CA ALA A 425 -9.47 -15.49 22.48
C ALA A 425 -10.72 -14.64 22.25
N VAL A 426 -11.90 -15.20 22.54
CA VAL A 426 -13.14 -14.46 22.77
C VAL A 426 -13.71 -14.94 24.10
N ASN A 427 -13.78 -14.06 25.11
CA ASN A 427 -14.25 -14.45 26.44
C ASN A 427 -15.35 -13.51 26.95
N GLY A 428 -16.12 -13.96 27.95
CA GLY A 428 -17.06 -13.13 28.70
C GLY A 428 -18.52 -13.12 28.23
N TRP A 429 -18.88 -13.81 27.14
CA TRP A 429 -20.24 -13.75 26.57
C TRP A 429 -21.34 -14.34 27.45
N ALA A 430 -21.03 -15.29 28.34
CA ALA A 430 -21.99 -15.89 29.27
C ALA A 430 -22.06 -15.14 30.63
N SER A 431 -21.52 -13.91 30.67
CA SER A 431 -21.57 -12.99 31.81
C SER A 431 -22.88 -12.18 31.85
N GLN A 432 -23.01 -11.28 32.82
CA GLN A 432 -24.15 -10.35 32.87
C GLN A 432 -24.21 -9.49 31.59
N ALA A 433 -25.41 -9.26 31.04
CA ALA A 433 -25.66 -8.65 29.72
C ALA A 433 -24.84 -7.37 29.37
N ALA A 434 -24.59 -6.51 30.36
CA ALA A 434 -23.83 -5.27 30.21
C ALA A 434 -22.29 -5.43 30.28
N THR A 435 -21.78 -6.65 30.42
CA THR A 435 -20.33 -6.93 30.49
C THR A 435 -19.72 -6.84 29.10
N PRO A 436 -18.73 -5.97 28.85
CA PRO A 436 -17.99 -5.97 27.58
C PRO A 436 -17.19 -7.27 27.43
N LEU A 437 -17.12 -7.80 26.21
CA LEU A 437 -16.34 -9.01 25.91
C LEU A 437 -14.82 -8.74 25.97
N ASP A 438 -14.08 -9.81 26.20
CA ASP A 438 -12.63 -9.87 26.05
C ASP A 438 -12.28 -10.32 24.62
N LEU A 439 -11.29 -9.68 23.99
CA LEU A 439 -10.73 -10.10 22.70
C LEU A 439 -9.20 -10.23 22.76
N GLY A 440 -8.70 -11.35 22.25
CA GLY A 440 -7.27 -11.64 22.11
C GLY A 440 -6.88 -12.00 20.68
N PHE A 441 -5.84 -11.32 20.18
CA PHE A 441 -5.16 -11.61 18.92
C PHE A 441 -3.67 -11.79 19.23
N GLY A 442 -3.23 -13.03 19.46
CA GLY A 442 -1.95 -13.32 20.13
C GLY A 442 -2.04 -13.20 21.66
N SER A 443 -0.90 -13.38 22.37
CA SER A 443 -0.86 -13.27 23.83
C SER A 443 -0.91 -11.82 24.31
N ARG A 444 -1.60 -11.59 25.43
CA ARG A 444 -1.57 -10.30 26.13
C ARG A 444 -0.19 -10.09 26.78
N ALA A 445 0.40 -8.91 26.60
CA ALA A 445 1.75 -8.61 27.10
C ALA A 445 1.83 -8.30 28.61
N THR A 446 0.70 -8.03 29.27
CA THR A 446 0.59 -7.73 30.71
C THR A 446 -0.73 -8.25 31.27
N SER A 447 -0.79 -8.55 32.58
CA SER A 447 -1.92 -9.28 33.18
C SER A 447 -2.09 -10.67 32.52
N HIS A 448 -3.31 -11.15 32.31
CA HIS A 448 -3.59 -12.53 31.90
C HIS A 448 -3.32 -12.74 30.39
N PRO A 449 -2.41 -13.65 29.99
CA PRO A 449 -2.03 -13.86 28.58
C PRO A 449 -3.17 -14.26 27.65
N ASP A 450 -4.20 -14.91 28.20
CA ASP A 450 -5.42 -15.37 27.52
C ASP A 450 -6.49 -14.28 27.27
N TRP A 451 -6.20 -13.06 27.71
CA TRP A 451 -7.10 -11.89 27.70
C TRP A 451 -8.31 -11.95 28.64
N THR A 452 -8.43 -12.93 29.54
CA THR A 452 -9.53 -12.96 30.52
C THR A 452 -9.57 -11.67 31.35
N PHE A 453 -10.77 -11.10 31.46
CA PHE A 453 -11.11 -9.80 32.05
C PHE A 453 -10.48 -8.55 31.38
N ALA A 454 -10.00 -8.64 30.13
CA ALA A 454 -9.48 -7.48 29.39
C ALA A 454 -10.54 -6.42 29.03
N LYS A 455 -11.80 -6.82 28.78
CA LYS A 455 -12.97 -5.98 28.46
C LYS A 455 -12.75 -4.99 27.31
N ASN A 456 -11.89 -5.38 26.39
CA ASN A 456 -11.31 -4.56 25.33
C ASN A 456 -12.04 -4.70 23.97
N ARG A 457 -13.13 -5.47 23.87
CA ARG A 457 -13.89 -5.65 22.62
C ARG A 457 -14.25 -4.34 21.91
N ALA A 458 -14.51 -3.26 22.66
CA ALA A 458 -14.84 -1.95 22.10
C ALA A 458 -13.65 -1.20 21.44
N GLU A 459 -12.40 -1.69 21.58
CA GLU A 459 -11.23 -1.17 20.84
C GLU A 459 -11.22 -1.56 19.36
N TYR A 460 -12.02 -2.55 18.96
CA TYR A 460 -11.99 -3.18 17.64
C TYR A 460 -13.31 -3.01 16.89
N ARG A 461 -13.23 -2.91 15.56
CA ARG A 461 -14.38 -2.82 14.65
C ARG A 461 -14.55 -4.12 13.87
N ASP A 462 -15.77 -4.33 13.39
CA ASP A 462 -16.13 -5.34 12.38
C ASP A 462 -15.66 -6.76 12.74
N VAL A 463 -15.72 -7.08 14.04
CA VAL A 463 -15.09 -8.29 14.59
C VAL A 463 -15.96 -9.51 14.30
N ARG A 464 -15.38 -10.50 13.60
CA ARG A 464 -16.01 -11.77 13.28
C ARG A 464 -15.20 -12.93 13.84
N LEU A 465 -15.89 -13.94 14.33
CA LEU A 465 -15.31 -15.26 14.61
C LEU A 465 -15.87 -16.21 13.54
N LYS A 466 -14.98 -16.81 12.75
CA LYS A 466 -15.29 -17.74 11.66
C LYS A 466 -14.71 -19.12 11.97
N VAL A 467 -15.50 -20.14 11.69
CA VAL A 467 -15.10 -21.56 11.78
C VAL A 467 -15.08 -22.13 10.37
N PHE A 468 -14.00 -22.81 10.01
CA PHE A 468 -13.81 -23.43 8.70
C PHE A 468 -13.45 -24.91 8.86
N VAL A 469 -13.79 -25.74 7.88
CA VAL A 469 -13.42 -27.16 7.84
C VAL A 469 -12.86 -27.57 6.49
N LYS A 470 -11.82 -28.40 6.49
CA LYS A 470 -11.18 -28.94 5.29
C LYS A 470 -11.71 -30.33 4.96
N PRO A 471 -12.30 -30.56 3.78
CA PRO A 471 -12.72 -31.88 3.34
C PRO A 471 -11.60 -32.93 3.44
N GLY A 472 -11.96 -34.14 3.83
CA GLY A 472 -11.04 -35.25 4.07
C GLY A 472 -10.72 -36.07 2.83
N GLY A 473 -9.58 -36.76 2.88
CA GLY A 473 -9.25 -37.84 1.95
C GLY A 473 -8.30 -37.49 0.80
N VAL A 474 -7.80 -36.25 0.70
CA VAL A 474 -6.73 -35.90 -0.25
C VAL A 474 -5.57 -35.21 0.47
N SER A 475 -4.36 -35.69 0.20
CA SER A 475 -3.08 -35.16 0.68
C SER A 475 -2.37 -34.50 -0.50
N ILE A 476 -2.18 -33.19 -0.41
CA ILE A 476 -1.51 -32.37 -1.43
C ILE A 476 -0.01 -32.34 -1.11
N LEU A 477 0.83 -32.43 -2.16
CA LEU A 477 2.29 -32.35 -2.07
C LEU A 477 2.82 -31.05 -2.69
N ALA A 478 2.22 -30.59 -3.80
CA ALA A 478 2.43 -29.26 -4.37
C ALA A 478 1.14 -28.77 -5.02
N ALA A 479 0.89 -27.46 -4.96
CA ALA A 479 -0.18 -26.75 -5.66
C ALA A 479 0.09 -25.23 -5.56
N PRO A 480 -0.43 -24.42 -6.51
CA PRO A 480 -0.28 -22.96 -6.46
C PRO A 480 -0.95 -22.35 -5.23
N ALA A 481 -0.52 -21.15 -4.85
CA ALA A 481 -1.16 -20.28 -3.87
C ALA A 481 -1.83 -19.07 -4.54
N ASN A 482 -2.75 -18.40 -3.83
CA ASN A 482 -3.36 -17.15 -4.30
C ASN A 482 -2.30 -16.11 -4.66
N HIS A 483 -2.52 -15.35 -5.73
CA HIS A 483 -1.60 -14.32 -6.25
C HIS A 483 -0.20 -14.84 -6.66
N GLN A 484 0.08 -16.15 -6.67
CA GLN A 484 1.41 -16.65 -6.94
C GLN A 484 1.90 -16.32 -8.35
N LEU A 485 3.12 -15.79 -8.47
CA LEU A 485 3.84 -15.74 -9.73
C LEU A 485 4.73 -16.98 -9.89
N TYR A 486 4.56 -17.67 -11.01
CA TYR A 486 5.51 -18.68 -11.49
C TYR A 486 6.50 -18.03 -12.45
N PRO A 487 7.82 -18.12 -12.21
CA PRO A 487 8.78 -17.51 -13.11
C PRO A 487 8.79 -18.20 -14.49
N ARG A 488 8.91 -17.43 -15.56
CA ARG A 488 9.13 -17.94 -16.92
C ARG A 488 10.61 -18.19 -17.20
N ASP A 489 10.88 -19.19 -18.04
CA ASP A 489 12.22 -19.39 -18.61
C ASP A 489 12.49 -18.35 -19.71
N SER A 490 13.74 -17.92 -19.86
CA SER A 490 14.15 -16.87 -20.82
C SER A 490 13.95 -17.20 -22.31
N GLY A 491 13.47 -18.41 -22.63
CA GLY A 491 13.08 -18.84 -23.97
C GLY A 491 11.67 -19.44 -24.07
N SER A 492 10.82 -19.31 -23.04
CA SER A 492 9.45 -19.85 -23.04
C SER A 492 8.49 -19.00 -22.22
N ASP A 493 7.50 -18.40 -22.89
CA ASP A 493 6.35 -17.77 -22.22
C ASP A 493 5.36 -18.79 -21.64
N ARG A 494 5.67 -20.09 -21.66
CA ARG A 494 4.81 -21.16 -21.16
C ARG A 494 5.45 -21.82 -19.95
N VAL A 495 4.74 -21.82 -18.83
CA VAL A 495 5.21 -22.34 -17.54
C VAL A 495 4.28 -23.45 -17.05
N ALA A 496 4.85 -24.52 -16.49
CA ALA A 496 4.10 -25.66 -15.96
C ALA A 496 3.83 -25.48 -14.45
N VAL A 497 2.56 -25.49 -14.06
CA VAL A 497 2.14 -25.33 -12.66
C VAL A 497 1.90 -26.72 -12.05
N PRO A 498 2.74 -27.20 -11.10
CA PRO A 498 2.60 -28.54 -10.54
C PRO A 498 1.47 -28.59 -9.49
N VAL A 499 0.46 -29.42 -9.75
CA VAL A 499 -0.60 -29.78 -8.79
C VAL A 499 -0.52 -31.28 -8.54
N THR A 500 0.12 -31.66 -7.44
CA THR A 500 0.53 -33.03 -7.15
C THR A 500 0.07 -33.50 -5.77
N GLY A 501 -0.20 -34.79 -5.62
CA GLY A 501 -0.69 -35.35 -4.37
C GLY A 501 -1.17 -36.78 -4.47
N ARG A 502 -1.93 -37.20 -3.46
CA ARG A 502 -2.50 -38.55 -3.35
C ARG A 502 -3.85 -38.55 -2.62
N THR A 503 -4.70 -39.52 -2.93
CA THR A 503 -5.85 -39.82 -2.09
C THR A 503 -5.39 -40.59 -0.85
N THR A 504 -6.14 -40.43 0.24
CA THR A 504 -5.91 -41.08 1.54
C THR A 504 -7.18 -41.72 2.11
N ASP A 505 -8.28 -41.64 1.36
CA ASP A 505 -9.61 -42.17 1.69
C ASP A 505 -10.08 -43.10 0.56
N ALA A 506 -10.51 -44.30 0.92
CA ALA A 506 -10.93 -45.35 -0.03
C ALA A 506 -12.26 -45.04 -0.76
N GLY A 507 -13.06 -44.08 -0.25
CA GLY A 507 -14.29 -43.61 -0.89
C GLY A 507 -14.06 -42.47 -1.90
N ILE A 508 -12.82 -42.23 -2.35
CA ILE A 508 -12.49 -41.30 -3.43
C ILE A 508 -12.10 -42.12 -4.66
N ALA A 509 -12.90 -42.02 -5.72
CA ALA A 509 -12.72 -42.71 -6.99
C ALA A 509 -11.71 -42.01 -7.93
N GLY A 510 -11.38 -40.75 -7.65
CA GLY A 510 -10.36 -40.00 -8.40
C GLY A 510 -10.23 -38.55 -7.96
N THR A 511 -9.35 -37.81 -8.63
CA THR A 511 -9.22 -36.35 -8.51
C THR A 511 -9.45 -35.68 -9.86
N ARG A 512 -9.79 -34.39 -9.80
CA ARG A 512 -10.08 -33.53 -10.94
C ARG A 512 -9.35 -32.20 -10.74
N LEU A 513 -8.76 -31.65 -11.80
CA LEU A 513 -8.20 -30.30 -11.80
C LEU A 513 -8.89 -29.49 -12.88
N ILE A 514 -9.58 -28.43 -12.47
CA ILE A 514 -10.12 -27.40 -13.35
C ILE A 514 -9.13 -26.24 -13.34
N VAL A 515 -8.73 -25.75 -14.51
CA VAL A 515 -7.95 -24.51 -14.65
C VAL A 515 -8.76 -23.52 -15.46
N ARG A 516 -8.85 -22.29 -14.99
CA ARG A 516 -9.48 -21.17 -15.69
C ARG A 516 -8.45 -20.10 -16.02
N ARG A 517 -8.69 -19.36 -17.09
CA ARG A 517 -7.98 -18.15 -17.50
C ARG A 517 -9.04 -17.05 -17.66
N ASP A 518 -8.93 -15.96 -16.90
CA ASP A 518 -9.90 -14.86 -16.83
C ASP A 518 -11.35 -15.36 -16.59
N GLY A 519 -11.51 -16.29 -15.64
CA GLY A 519 -12.79 -16.94 -15.31
C GLY A 519 -13.31 -17.98 -16.32
N VAL A 520 -12.66 -18.16 -17.48
CA VAL A 520 -13.05 -19.16 -18.50
C VAL A 520 -12.25 -20.44 -18.33
N THR A 521 -12.91 -21.60 -18.20
CA THR A 521 -12.23 -22.91 -18.10
C THR A 521 -11.42 -23.22 -19.37
N VAL A 522 -10.11 -23.43 -19.19
CA VAL A 522 -9.16 -23.80 -20.25
C VAL A 522 -8.68 -25.25 -20.14
N GLU A 523 -8.63 -25.83 -18.94
CA GLU A 523 -8.32 -27.25 -18.73
C GLU A 523 -9.30 -27.90 -17.72
N ASP A 524 -9.65 -29.18 -17.94
CA ASP A 524 -10.47 -30.01 -17.04
C ASP A 524 -9.93 -31.46 -17.01
N ILE A 525 -8.84 -31.65 -16.27
CA ILE A 525 -8.08 -32.90 -16.19
C ILE A 525 -8.64 -33.80 -15.09
N ARG A 526 -8.57 -35.13 -15.24
CA ARG A 526 -8.96 -36.11 -14.22
C ARG A 526 -7.89 -37.20 -14.05
N SER A 527 -7.73 -37.70 -12.82
CA SER A 527 -6.96 -38.90 -12.48
C SER A 527 -7.85 -39.87 -11.70
N THR A 528 -7.80 -41.15 -12.02
CA THR A 528 -8.45 -42.23 -11.25
C THR A 528 -7.46 -43.03 -10.40
N GLY A 529 -6.21 -42.58 -10.32
CA GLY A 529 -5.18 -43.20 -9.49
C GLY A 529 -5.20 -42.68 -8.05
N PRO A 530 -4.67 -43.46 -7.08
CA PRO A 530 -4.48 -42.98 -5.71
C PRO A 530 -3.38 -41.91 -5.61
N ALA A 531 -2.65 -41.63 -6.68
CA ALA A 531 -1.72 -40.51 -6.82
C ALA A 531 -2.06 -39.70 -8.07
N PHE A 532 -1.74 -38.40 -8.05
CA PHE A 532 -1.89 -37.49 -9.19
C PHE A 532 -0.71 -36.54 -9.29
N ASP A 533 -0.32 -36.25 -10.53
CA ASP A 533 0.66 -35.24 -10.91
C ASP A 533 0.10 -34.52 -12.13
N PHE A 534 -0.62 -33.43 -11.90
CA PHE A 534 -1.13 -32.56 -12.96
C PHE A 534 -0.11 -31.45 -13.21
N ARG A 535 0.19 -31.19 -14.48
CA ARG A 535 1.10 -30.12 -14.92
C ARG A 535 0.46 -29.27 -16.02
N PRO A 536 -0.70 -28.63 -15.74
CA PRO A 536 -1.28 -27.63 -16.64
C PRO A 536 -0.26 -26.55 -16.99
N SER A 537 -0.41 -25.95 -18.16
CA SER A 537 0.54 -24.96 -18.68
C SER A 537 -0.15 -23.62 -18.84
N ILE A 538 0.34 -22.63 -18.08
CA ILE A 538 -0.11 -21.23 -18.17
C ILE A 538 0.83 -20.44 -19.06
N THR A 539 0.34 -19.33 -19.62
CA THR A 539 1.18 -18.37 -20.35
C THR A 539 1.61 -17.25 -19.39
N ALA A 540 2.82 -16.74 -19.57
CA ALA A 540 3.19 -15.42 -19.07
C ALA A 540 2.54 -14.36 -19.96
N GLU A 541 1.44 -13.79 -19.48
CA GLU A 541 0.63 -12.79 -20.17
C GLU A 541 -0.22 -12.02 -19.14
N PHE A 542 -0.86 -10.92 -19.54
CA PHE A 542 -1.86 -10.23 -18.71
C PHE A 542 -3.20 -10.98 -18.66
N ALA A 543 -3.18 -12.15 -18.02
CA ALA A 543 -4.34 -12.97 -17.70
C ALA A 543 -4.22 -13.56 -16.29
N GLN A 544 -5.35 -13.72 -15.62
CA GLN A 544 -5.43 -14.31 -14.28
C GLN A 544 -5.78 -15.80 -14.40
N TYR A 545 -5.02 -16.67 -13.75
CA TYR A 545 -5.29 -18.11 -13.74
C TYR A 545 -5.82 -18.57 -12.38
N ASP A 546 -6.94 -19.30 -12.42
CA ASP A 546 -7.54 -19.93 -11.25
C ASP A 546 -7.47 -21.45 -11.36
N PHE A 547 -7.20 -22.12 -10.25
CA PHE A 547 -7.06 -23.57 -10.15
C PHE A 547 -8.07 -24.11 -9.13
N GLU A 548 -8.82 -25.15 -9.46
CA GLU A 548 -9.64 -25.92 -8.51
C GLU A 548 -9.24 -27.40 -8.58
N LEU A 549 -8.53 -27.87 -7.55
CA LEU A 549 -8.35 -29.29 -7.28
C LEU A 549 -9.59 -29.82 -6.55
N ARG A 550 -10.13 -30.93 -7.05
CA ARG A 550 -11.37 -31.56 -6.62
C ARG A 550 -11.22 -33.06 -6.42
N ALA A 551 -11.98 -33.62 -5.49
CA ALA A 551 -12.11 -35.06 -5.26
C ALA A 551 -13.42 -35.57 -5.88
N ILE A 552 -13.33 -36.64 -6.68
CA ILE A 552 -14.48 -37.38 -7.19
C ILE A 552 -14.73 -38.55 -6.23
N ARG A 553 -15.86 -38.52 -5.53
CA ARG A 553 -16.23 -39.52 -4.53
C ARG A 553 -16.86 -40.75 -5.18
N THR A 554 -16.85 -41.90 -4.52
CA THR A 554 -17.40 -43.17 -5.03
C THR A 554 -18.92 -43.18 -5.22
N ASP A 555 -19.62 -42.19 -4.66
CA ASP A 555 -21.05 -41.92 -4.88
C ASP A 555 -21.32 -40.94 -6.05
N GLY A 556 -20.26 -40.41 -6.68
CA GLY A 556 -20.33 -39.47 -7.79
C GLY A 556 -20.28 -37.99 -7.40
N ARG A 557 -20.20 -37.62 -6.12
CA ARG A 557 -20.02 -36.22 -5.70
C ARG A 557 -18.65 -35.66 -6.13
N ASP A 558 -18.64 -34.39 -6.53
CA ASP A 558 -17.44 -33.62 -6.90
C ASP A 558 -17.20 -32.53 -5.83
N VAL A 559 -16.19 -32.73 -5.00
CA VAL A 559 -15.93 -31.96 -3.76
C VAL A 559 -14.66 -31.12 -3.94
N LEU A 560 -14.68 -29.83 -3.60
CA LEU A 560 -13.48 -28.99 -3.63
C LEU A 560 -12.46 -29.44 -2.58
N VAL A 561 -11.19 -29.50 -2.97
CA VAL A 561 -10.06 -29.92 -2.11
C VAL A 561 -9.06 -28.78 -1.90
N ARG A 562 -8.87 -27.95 -2.93
CA ARG A 562 -8.07 -26.72 -2.90
C ARG A 562 -8.44 -25.82 -4.06
N SER A 563 -8.51 -24.52 -3.81
CA SER A 563 -8.43 -23.49 -4.85
C SER A 563 -7.09 -22.73 -4.81
N ALA A 564 -6.78 -22.04 -5.90
CA ALA A 564 -5.85 -20.92 -5.94
C ALA A 564 -6.35 -19.93 -6.99
N VAL A 565 -6.34 -18.63 -6.69
CA VAL A 565 -6.86 -17.58 -7.60
C VAL A 565 -5.80 -16.54 -7.95
N ASP A 566 -5.97 -15.88 -9.10
CA ASP A 566 -5.07 -14.80 -9.57
C ASP A 566 -3.59 -15.22 -9.65
N VAL A 567 -3.36 -16.49 -10.01
CA VAL A 567 -2.04 -17.05 -10.32
C VAL A 567 -1.59 -16.50 -11.66
N VAL A 568 -0.31 -16.17 -11.78
CA VAL A 568 0.30 -15.57 -12.98
C VAL A 568 1.64 -16.21 -13.32
N ALA A 569 2.13 -16.00 -14.54
CA ALA A 569 3.51 -16.30 -14.91
C ALA A 569 4.24 -15.05 -15.40
N GLY A 570 5.56 -14.95 -15.19
CA GLY A 570 6.27 -13.69 -15.44
C GLY A 570 7.75 -13.65 -15.06
N ASP A 571 8.33 -12.46 -15.03
CA ASP A 571 9.75 -12.22 -14.72
C ASP A 571 10.01 -11.94 -13.23
N THR A 572 11.27 -11.87 -12.80
CA THR A 572 11.66 -11.62 -11.39
C THR A 572 12.81 -10.63 -11.27
N TYR A 573 12.63 -9.65 -10.38
CA TYR A 573 13.59 -8.58 -10.07
C TYR A 573 13.78 -8.47 -8.56
N VAL A 574 15.00 -8.16 -8.11
CA VAL A 574 15.33 -7.93 -6.70
C VAL A 574 15.82 -6.49 -6.52
N ILE A 575 15.40 -5.82 -5.45
CA ILE A 575 15.87 -4.48 -5.06
C ILE A 575 16.48 -4.58 -3.66
N ASN A 576 17.70 -4.09 -3.47
CA ASN A 576 18.42 -4.21 -2.20
C ASN A 576 19.33 -2.99 -1.92
N GLY A 577 19.77 -2.83 -0.67
CA GLY A 577 20.57 -1.70 -0.21
C GLY A 577 19.90 -0.92 0.92
N GLN A 578 20.24 0.37 1.10
CA GLN A 578 19.76 1.16 2.24
C GLN A 578 18.46 1.95 1.95
N SER A 579 18.23 3.05 2.68
CA SER A 579 16.99 3.84 2.66
C SER A 579 16.53 4.28 1.26
N ASN A 580 17.47 4.59 0.36
CA ASN A 580 17.16 5.00 -1.01
C ASN A 580 16.80 3.81 -1.94
N SER A 581 17.14 2.57 -1.58
CA SER A 581 16.60 1.36 -2.26
C SER A 581 15.15 1.06 -1.84
N VAL A 582 14.83 1.30 -0.56
CA VAL A 582 13.50 1.10 0.03
C VAL A 582 12.53 2.20 -0.39
N ALA A 583 13.04 3.43 -0.59
CA ALA A 583 12.32 4.56 -1.17
C ALA A 583 10.97 4.90 -0.49
N THR A 584 10.80 4.59 0.80
CA THR A 584 9.56 4.88 1.55
C THR A 584 9.31 6.40 1.73
N VAL A 585 8.17 6.77 2.31
CA VAL A 585 7.79 8.17 2.54
C VAL A 585 8.57 8.74 3.72
N TRP A 586 9.59 9.54 3.42
CA TRP A 586 10.38 10.31 4.39
C TRP A 586 9.75 11.70 4.61
N SER A 587 9.92 12.25 5.82
CA SER A 587 9.07 13.34 6.33
C SER A 587 9.28 14.71 5.68
N TYR A 588 10.27 14.87 4.79
CA TYR A 588 10.57 16.13 4.11
C TYR A 588 10.17 16.19 2.63
N ALA A 589 9.75 15.07 2.01
CA ALA A 589 9.23 15.06 0.63
C ALA A 589 7.93 14.23 0.47
N PRO A 590 6.83 14.58 1.19
CA PRO A 590 5.54 13.88 1.14
C PRO A 590 4.65 14.28 -0.06
N GLU A 591 5.19 15.05 -1.01
CA GLU A 591 4.40 15.79 -2.02
C GLU A 591 3.72 14.91 -3.07
N PHE A 592 4.23 13.71 -3.34
CA PHE A 592 3.71 12.83 -4.39
C PHE A 592 3.67 11.35 -3.96
N SER A 593 2.61 10.69 -4.39
CA SER A 593 2.22 9.31 -4.08
C SER A 593 2.70 8.35 -5.19
N SER A 594 3.16 7.14 -4.84
CA SER A 594 3.38 6.07 -5.82
C SER A 594 2.10 5.27 -6.15
N GLY A 595 0.92 5.85 -5.93
CA GLY A 595 -0.37 5.22 -6.22
C GLY A 595 -0.54 4.90 -7.70
N ASP A 596 -0.11 5.82 -8.57
CA ASP A 596 -0.15 5.69 -10.04
C ASP A 596 0.74 4.56 -10.61
N ASP A 597 1.60 3.97 -9.79
CA ASP A 597 2.43 2.80 -10.12
C ASP A 597 1.90 1.49 -9.51
N SER A 598 0.77 1.55 -8.79
CA SER A 598 0.07 0.36 -8.31
C SER A 598 -0.43 -0.44 -9.51
N SER A 599 0.01 -1.69 -9.63
CA SER A 599 -0.29 -2.53 -10.78
C SER A 599 -0.83 -3.90 -10.35
N PRO A 600 -1.95 -4.37 -10.92
CA PRO A 600 -2.47 -5.70 -10.64
C PRO A 600 -1.58 -6.82 -11.21
N TRP A 601 -0.50 -6.49 -11.93
CA TRP A 601 0.46 -7.42 -12.51
C TRP A 601 1.81 -7.46 -11.79
N VAL A 602 2.01 -6.60 -10.78
CA VAL A 602 3.20 -6.62 -9.93
C VAL A 602 2.93 -7.46 -8.68
N ARG A 603 3.83 -8.39 -8.38
CA ARG A 603 3.78 -9.31 -7.24
C ARG A 603 4.98 -9.14 -6.32
N THR A 604 4.83 -9.58 -5.08
CA THR A 604 5.96 -9.83 -4.18
C THR A 604 5.64 -10.97 -3.22
N PHE A 605 6.63 -11.41 -2.45
CA PHE A 605 6.52 -12.54 -1.54
C PHE A 605 7.08 -12.18 -0.16
N GLY A 606 6.22 -12.28 0.85
CA GLY A 606 6.52 -11.95 2.24
C GLY A 606 6.79 -10.46 2.52
N SER A 607 7.57 -10.21 3.58
CA SER A 607 7.86 -8.89 4.15
C SER A 607 9.36 -8.62 4.31
N THR A 608 9.70 -7.33 4.34
CA THR A 608 11.03 -6.75 4.62
C THR A 608 11.40 -6.73 6.10
N THR A 609 10.62 -7.38 6.99
CA THR A 609 10.81 -7.26 8.44
C THR A 609 12.21 -7.72 8.91
N ALA A 610 12.73 -7.00 9.90
CA ALA A 610 14.00 -7.31 10.53
C ALA A 610 13.90 -8.47 11.54
N ASP A 611 12.68 -8.82 11.99
CA ASP A 611 12.48 -9.94 12.91
C ASP A 611 12.67 -11.28 12.17
N PRO A 612 13.58 -12.16 12.63
CA PRO A 612 13.84 -13.44 11.97
C PRO A 612 12.64 -14.38 12.00
N THR A 613 11.81 -14.30 13.04
CA THR A 613 10.63 -15.15 13.26
C THR A 613 9.51 -14.74 12.32
N LEU A 614 9.21 -13.45 12.23
CA LEU A 614 8.20 -12.91 11.32
C LEU A 614 8.63 -13.12 9.86
N SER A 615 9.91 -12.92 9.54
CA SER A 615 10.45 -13.12 8.18
C SER A 615 10.55 -14.60 7.79
N VAL A 616 10.66 -15.55 8.73
CA VAL A 616 10.51 -16.99 8.48
C VAL A 616 9.04 -17.37 8.27
N ALA A 617 8.14 -16.78 9.05
CA ALA A 617 6.71 -17.04 9.04
C ALA A 617 6.00 -16.56 7.77
N ASP A 618 6.37 -15.38 7.27
CA ASP A 618 5.66 -14.71 6.20
C ASP A 618 5.96 -15.35 4.84
N ARG A 619 5.00 -16.17 4.38
CA ARG A 619 5.09 -17.02 3.18
C ARG A 619 3.88 -16.82 2.27
N VAL A 620 3.39 -15.58 2.22
CA VAL A 620 2.23 -15.17 1.44
C VAL A 620 2.69 -14.41 0.18
N TRP A 621 1.96 -14.61 -0.90
CA TRP A 621 2.10 -13.84 -2.13
C TRP A 621 1.17 -12.62 -2.07
N TYR A 622 1.74 -11.44 -2.33
CA TYR A 622 1.03 -10.17 -2.28
C TYR A 622 1.07 -9.47 -3.65
N ARG A 623 0.11 -8.56 -3.90
CA ARG A 623 0.33 -7.49 -4.88
C ARG A 623 1.42 -6.55 -4.35
N GLY A 624 2.24 -6.00 -5.23
CA GLY A 624 3.33 -5.10 -4.83
C GLY A 624 2.83 -3.75 -4.31
N ILE A 625 3.14 -3.42 -3.06
CA ILE A 625 2.80 -2.14 -2.43
C ILE A 625 3.96 -1.16 -2.59
N GLY A 626 3.75 -0.04 -3.28
CA GLY A 626 4.78 0.96 -3.53
C GLY A 626 5.16 1.82 -2.31
N GLN A 627 4.27 2.03 -1.34
CA GLN A 627 4.56 2.96 -0.24
C GLN A 627 3.88 2.60 1.07
N SER A 628 4.47 3.08 2.15
CA SER A 628 3.94 3.05 3.51
C SER A 628 4.36 4.34 4.25
N MET A 629 3.68 4.67 5.35
CA MET A 629 3.78 6.00 5.97
C MET A 629 4.85 6.07 7.09
N GLY A 630 6.12 5.89 6.72
CA GLY A 630 7.28 6.21 7.56
C GLY A 630 7.94 5.01 8.27
N ILE A 631 8.48 5.24 9.48
CA ILE A 631 9.09 4.21 10.34
C ILE A 631 8.04 3.79 11.39
N PRO A 632 7.83 2.48 11.65
CA PRO A 632 8.55 1.31 11.12
C PRO A 632 7.92 0.68 9.87
N ASP A 633 6.92 1.31 9.27
CA ASP A 633 6.05 0.73 8.23
C ASP A 633 6.77 0.34 6.92
N TRP A 634 8.06 0.62 6.78
CA TRP A 634 8.91 0.01 5.75
C TRP A 634 9.09 -1.53 5.91
N GLN A 635 8.56 -2.12 6.99
CA GLN A 635 8.51 -3.57 7.22
C GLN A 635 7.18 -4.25 6.85
N THR A 636 6.20 -3.49 6.33
CA THR A 636 4.85 -3.99 6.00
C THR A 636 4.87 -5.13 4.96
N PRO A 637 4.10 -6.22 5.16
CA PRO A 637 3.96 -7.28 4.15
C PRO A 637 3.47 -6.75 2.81
N GLY A 638 4.04 -7.26 1.72
CA GLY A 638 3.74 -6.78 0.37
C GLY A 638 4.52 -5.54 -0.07
N LEU A 639 5.31 -4.89 0.79
CA LEU A 639 6.04 -3.67 0.43
C LEU A 639 7.22 -3.94 -0.53
N ILE A 640 7.23 -3.21 -1.65
CA ILE A 640 8.32 -3.20 -2.64
C ILE A 640 9.00 -1.83 -2.78
N GLY A 641 8.47 -0.78 -2.14
CA GLY A 641 9.04 0.57 -2.14
C GLY A 641 8.73 1.38 -3.40
N ARG A 642 8.86 2.71 -3.33
CA ARG A 642 8.39 3.60 -4.42
C ARG A 642 9.18 3.40 -5.71
N LEU A 643 10.46 3.07 -5.58
CA LEU A 643 11.33 2.63 -6.67
C LEU A 643 10.87 1.30 -7.27
N GLY A 644 10.45 0.34 -6.42
CA GLY A 644 10.03 -1.00 -6.84
C GLY A 644 8.67 -1.04 -7.53
N ALA A 645 7.72 -0.21 -7.11
CA ALA A 645 6.45 -0.05 -7.82
C ALA A 645 6.68 0.44 -9.25
N ARG A 646 7.45 1.52 -9.43
CA ARG A 646 7.75 2.07 -10.77
C ARG A 646 8.50 1.09 -11.66
N ILE A 647 9.57 0.46 -11.15
CA ILE A 647 10.32 -0.56 -11.90
C ILE A 647 9.40 -1.73 -12.25
N GLY A 648 8.59 -2.20 -11.30
CA GLY A 648 7.65 -3.31 -11.48
C GLY A 648 6.62 -3.02 -12.58
N GLN A 649 5.89 -1.91 -12.45
CA GLN A 649 4.92 -1.46 -13.45
C GLN A 649 5.55 -1.39 -14.84
N VAL A 650 6.60 -0.58 -15.00
CA VAL A 650 7.13 -0.25 -16.32
C VAL A 650 7.85 -1.45 -16.96
N MET A 651 8.51 -2.32 -16.19
CA MET A 651 9.06 -3.57 -16.74
C MET A 651 7.95 -4.54 -17.12
N SER A 652 6.87 -4.63 -16.35
CA SER A 652 5.72 -5.48 -16.67
C SER A 652 5.04 -5.04 -17.98
N GLU A 653 4.74 -3.74 -18.11
CA GLU A 653 4.19 -3.13 -19.33
C GLU A 653 5.10 -3.33 -20.55
N LYS A 654 6.42 -3.14 -20.39
CA LYS A 654 7.40 -3.33 -21.47
C LYS A 654 7.53 -4.79 -21.90
N ALA A 655 7.47 -5.73 -20.95
CA ALA A 655 7.60 -7.16 -21.22
C ALA A 655 6.29 -7.80 -21.71
N GLY A 656 5.15 -7.13 -21.50
CA GLY A 656 3.81 -7.68 -21.76
C GLY A 656 3.37 -8.78 -20.79
N VAL A 657 4.09 -8.94 -19.67
CA VAL A 657 3.91 -10.03 -18.70
C VAL A 657 3.95 -9.51 -17.25
N PRO A 658 3.28 -10.18 -16.30
CA PRO A 658 3.43 -9.95 -14.87
C PRO A 658 4.88 -10.04 -14.37
N VAL A 659 5.18 -9.44 -13.22
CA VAL A 659 6.53 -9.45 -12.64
C VAL A 659 6.51 -9.58 -11.12
N ALA A 660 7.50 -10.30 -10.56
CA ALA A 660 7.78 -10.31 -9.13
C ALA A 660 8.90 -9.31 -8.80
N VAL A 661 8.67 -8.41 -7.85
CA VAL A 661 9.67 -7.48 -7.32
C VAL A 661 9.90 -7.81 -5.84
N ILE A 662 11.09 -8.29 -5.48
CA ILE A 662 11.41 -8.68 -4.10
C ILE A 662 12.35 -7.64 -3.46
N LEU A 663 11.85 -6.91 -2.47
CA LEU A 663 12.65 -5.93 -1.71
C LEU A 663 13.41 -6.62 -0.57
N GLY A 664 14.74 -6.51 -0.59
CA GLY A 664 15.67 -6.89 0.47
C GLY A 664 16.21 -5.71 1.30
N GLY A 665 16.01 -4.48 0.83
CA GLY A 665 16.62 -3.28 1.40
C GLY A 665 16.21 -2.97 2.84
N HIS A 666 17.09 -2.26 3.56
CA HIS A 666 16.90 -1.92 4.98
C HIS A 666 17.45 -0.51 5.28
N PRO A 667 16.63 0.44 5.80
CA PRO A 667 17.08 1.82 6.03
C PRO A 667 18.29 1.94 6.98
N GLY A 668 19.14 2.93 6.72
CA GLY A 668 20.26 3.31 7.59
C GLY A 668 21.49 2.39 7.61
N GLU A 669 21.39 1.18 7.07
CA GLU A 669 22.42 0.15 7.27
C GLU A 669 23.65 0.26 6.34
N ARG A 670 24.77 -0.30 6.81
CA ARG A 670 26.05 -0.39 6.09
C ARG A 670 26.12 -1.63 5.20
N SER A 671 26.99 -1.65 4.19
CA SER A 671 27.24 -2.82 3.34
C SER A 671 27.57 -4.11 4.14
N THR A 672 28.16 -3.97 5.34
CA THR A 672 28.43 -5.06 6.28
C THR A 672 27.18 -5.79 6.81
N PHE A 673 26.02 -5.12 6.86
CA PHE A 673 24.75 -5.69 7.33
C PHE A 673 24.11 -6.65 6.31
N PHE A 674 24.39 -6.41 5.03
CA PHE A 674 23.82 -7.16 3.90
C PHE A 674 24.63 -8.40 3.54
N GLN A 675 25.81 -8.60 4.15
CA GLN A 675 26.70 -9.74 3.86
C GLN A 675 26.03 -11.09 4.19
N ARG A 676 26.43 -12.12 3.43
CA ARG A 676 26.04 -13.52 3.64
C ARG A 676 26.66 -14.07 4.93
N SER A 677 26.14 -15.22 5.38
CA SER A 677 26.83 -16.06 6.36
C SER A 677 27.25 -17.36 5.69
N ASP A 678 28.55 -17.55 5.44
CA ASP A 678 29.08 -18.77 4.79
C ASP A 678 28.70 -20.06 5.53
N ALA A 679 28.52 -19.98 6.86
CA ALA A 679 28.12 -21.10 7.70
C ALA A 679 26.63 -21.48 7.54
N ASN A 680 25.79 -20.54 7.09
CA ASN A 680 24.38 -20.75 6.77
C ASN A 680 23.84 -19.57 5.92
N PRO A 681 23.92 -19.65 4.57
CA PRO A 681 23.47 -18.55 3.70
C PRO A 681 21.99 -18.19 3.85
N SER A 682 21.16 -19.12 4.34
CA SER A 682 19.73 -18.91 4.64
C SER A 682 19.48 -18.65 6.14
N ASP A 683 20.43 -18.07 6.88
CA ASP A 683 20.22 -17.65 8.28
C ASP A 683 19.33 -16.40 8.37
N ALA A 684 18.07 -16.60 8.78
CA ALA A 684 17.08 -15.53 8.95
C ALA A 684 17.49 -14.43 9.96
N ARG A 685 18.53 -14.62 10.77
CA ARG A 685 19.08 -13.54 11.62
C ARG A 685 19.82 -12.48 10.79
N THR A 686 20.36 -12.86 9.64
CA THR A 686 21.02 -11.95 8.67
C THR A 686 20.00 -11.37 7.68
N ASN A 687 20.26 -10.17 7.13
CA ASN A 687 19.44 -9.61 6.06
C ASN A 687 19.49 -10.50 4.80
N TYR A 688 20.70 -10.94 4.42
CA TYR A 688 20.93 -11.82 3.28
C TYR A 688 20.06 -13.09 3.37
N GLY A 689 20.08 -13.78 4.51
CA GLY A 689 19.29 -14.99 4.73
C GLY A 689 17.78 -14.75 4.73
N ARG A 690 17.28 -13.59 5.19
CA ARG A 690 15.86 -13.20 5.07
C ARG A 690 15.44 -12.92 3.63
N LEU A 691 16.33 -12.39 2.80
CA LEU A 691 16.08 -12.24 1.36
C LEU A 691 16.10 -13.61 0.66
N LYS A 692 17.16 -14.40 0.87
CA LYS A 692 17.33 -15.72 0.27
C LYS A 692 16.20 -16.67 0.62
N GLN A 693 15.79 -16.77 1.89
CA GLN A 693 14.66 -17.62 2.29
C GLN A 693 13.32 -17.24 1.63
N ARG A 694 13.06 -15.94 1.41
CA ARG A 694 11.85 -15.51 0.69
C ARG A 694 11.91 -15.90 -0.78
N LEU A 695 13.07 -15.74 -1.42
CA LEU A 695 13.29 -16.20 -2.79
C LEU A 695 13.21 -17.74 -2.90
N GLU A 696 13.72 -18.48 -1.92
CA GLU A 696 13.66 -19.96 -1.88
C GLU A 696 12.21 -20.43 -1.76
N ALA A 697 11.47 -19.93 -0.78
CA ALA A 697 10.10 -20.39 -0.53
C ALA A 697 9.05 -19.83 -1.51
N GLY A 698 9.35 -18.72 -2.21
CA GLY A 698 8.57 -18.25 -3.35
C GLY A 698 8.84 -19.04 -4.65
N GLY A 699 9.91 -19.84 -4.70
CA GLY A 699 10.34 -20.56 -5.91
C GLY A 699 11.12 -19.68 -6.92
N LEU A 700 11.71 -18.58 -6.44
CA LEU A 700 12.29 -17.50 -7.25
C LEU A 700 13.83 -17.45 -7.30
N VAL A 701 14.54 -18.21 -6.47
CA VAL A 701 16.03 -18.23 -6.48
C VAL A 701 16.63 -18.46 -7.87
N HIS A 702 15.98 -19.29 -8.69
CA HIS A 702 16.44 -19.62 -10.04
C HIS A 702 15.88 -18.68 -11.14
N SER A 703 15.17 -17.61 -10.77
CA SER A 703 14.62 -16.62 -11.72
C SER A 703 15.12 -15.18 -11.53
N VAL A 704 15.90 -14.90 -10.48
CA VAL A 704 16.53 -13.58 -10.27
C VAL A 704 17.59 -13.34 -11.35
N ARG A 705 17.19 -12.70 -12.46
CA ARG A 705 18.07 -12.30 -13.57
C ARG A 705 18.65 -10.89 -13.41
N SER A 706 18.21 -10.15 -12.38
CA SER A 706 18.64 -8.77 -12.10
C SER A 706 18.47 -8.39 -10.64
N ILE A 707 19.52 -7.77 -10.09
CA ILE A 707 19.51 -7.09 -8.79
C ILE A 707 19.72 -5.60 -9.02
N ILE A 708 18.89 -4.76 -8.40
CA ILE A 708 19.13 -3.33 -8.26
C ILE A 708 19.74 -3.11 -6.87
N TRP A 709 20.95 -2.55 -6.80
CA TRP A 709 21.66 -2.31 -5.55
C TRP A 709 21.89 -0.81 -5.35
N TYR A 710 21.36 -0.26 -4.26
CA TYR A 710 21.54 1.15 -3.91
C TYR A 710 21.94 1.29 -2.43
N GLN A 711 23.24 1.38 -2.18
CA GLN A 711 23.83 1.57 -0.85
C GLN A 711 25.19 2.27 -0.91
N GLY A 712 25.50 3.10 0.09
CA GLY A 712 26.87 3.58 0.34
C GLY A 712 26.95 4.81 1.25
N GLU A 713 25.83 5.51 1.48
CA GLU A 713 25.77 6.71 2.31
C GLU A 713 26.17 6.39 3.76
N SER A 714 25.78 5.23 4.29
CA SER A 714 26.17 4.77 5.63
C SER A 714 27.62 4.25 5.72
N ASP A 715 28.29 4.04 4.58
CA ASP A 715 29.65 3.49 4.49
C ASP A 715 30.76 4.56 4.47
N VAL A 716 30.43 5.85 4.38
CA VAL A 716 31.42 6.95 4.46
C VAL A 716 32.33 6.82 5.70
N PRO A 717 31.83 6.51 6.93
CA PRO A 717 32.68 6.30 8.11
C PRO A 717 33.37 4.92 8.15
N LEU A 718 33.12 4.05 7.17
CA LEU A 718 33.77 2.75 6.98
C LEU A 718 34.94 2.83 5.97
N GLY A 719 34.85 3.77 5.02
CA GLY A 719 35.87 4.08 4.04
C GLY A 719 35.76 3.25 2.75
N ALA A 720 36.21 3.84 1.64
CA ALA A 720 36.07 3.30 0.30
C ALA A 720 36.66 1.88 0.11
N ALA A 721 37.79 1.56 0.75
CA ALA A 721 38.38 0.23 0.67
C ALA A 721 37.48 -0.87 1.29
N ALA A 722 36.77 -0.55 2.38
CA ALA A 722 35.82 -1.47 3.00
C ALA A 722 34.53 -1.59 2.16
N HIS A 723 34.01 -0.46 1.65
CA HIS A 723 32.85 -0.47 0.74
C HIS A 723 33.14 -1.31 -0.52
N GLN A 724 34.29 -1.12 -1.16
CA GLN A 724 34.70 -1.89 -2.34
C GLN A 724 34.76 -3.40 -2.04
N ALA A 725 35.40 -3.80 -0.95
CA ALA A 725 35.49 -5.21 -0.55
C ALA A 725 34.10 -5.80 -0.32
N ASN A 726 33.26 -5.13 0.50
CA ASN A 726 31.93 -5.62 0.85
C ASN A 726 30.98 -5.72 -0.34
N VAL A 727 31.05 -4.82 -1.33
CA VAL A 727 30.22 -4.89 -2.55
C VAL A 727 30.74 -5.95 -3.51
N VAL A 728 32.05 -6.15 -3.64
CA VAL A 728 32.63 -7.24 -4.45
C VAL A 728 32.24 -8.61 -3.89
N THR A 729 32.34 -8.82 -2.57
CA THR A 729 31.87 -10.04 -1.91
C THR A 729 30.39 -10.31 -2.18
N LEU A 730 29.53 -9.28 -2.10
CA LEU A 730 28.09 -9.43 -2.39
C LEU A 730 27.80 -9.86 -3.82
N LEU A 731 28.50 -9.30 -4.81
CA LEU A 731 28.36 -9.70 -6.22
C LEU A 731 28.74 -11.17 -6.42
N GLU A 732 29.83 -11.61 -5.79
CA GLU A 732 30.33 -12.99 -5.86
C GLU A 732 29.40 -13.97 -5.12
N ASP A 733 28.90 -13.59 -3.95
CA ASP A 733 27.89 -14.35 -3.19
C ASP A 733 26.57 -14.49 -3.93
N TRP A 734 26.05 -13.41 -4.54
CA TRP A 734 24.82 -13.46 -5.32
C TRP A 734 24.97 -14.30 -6.60
N ALA A 735 26.14 -14.30 -7.24
CA ALA A 735 26.41 -15.18 -8.38
C ALA A 735 26.44 -16.67 -8.00
N VAL A 736 26.74 -17.00 -6.73
CA VAL A 736 26.68 -18.38 -6.20
C VAL A 736 25.26 -18.78 -5.80
N ASP A 737 24.56 -17.95 -5.02
CA ASP A 737 23.25 -18.31 -4.46
C ASP A 737 22.06 -18.03 -5.40
N TYR A 738 22.23 -17.17 -6.41
CA TYR A 738 21.22 -16.88 -7.45
C TYR A 738 21.80 -17.21 -8.85
N PRO A 739 21.83 -18.50 -9.25
CA PRO A 739 22.61 -18.96 -10.41
C PRO A 739 22.09 -18.50 -11.79
N SER A 740 20.98 -17.77 -11.83
CA SER A 740 20.43 -17.13 -13.03
C SER A 740 20.73 -15.62 -13.08
N LEU A 741 21.49 -15.10 -12.13
CA LEU A 741 21.87 -13.69 -12.08
C LEU A 741 22.86 -13.37 -13.20
N GLU A 742 22.49 -12.41 -14.03
CA GLU A 742 23.27 -11.97 -15.18
C GLU A 742 23.81 -10.54 -15.04
N GLN A 743 23.09 -9.64 -14.34
CA GLN A 743 23.45 -8.22 -14.23
C GLN A 743 23.02 -7.61 -12.88
N THR A 744 23.88 -6.80 -12.28
CA THR A 744 23.57 -5.94 -11.12
C THR A 744 23.59 -4.48 -11.53
N TYR A 745 22.50 -3.76 -11.26
CA TYR A 745 22.35 -2.34 -11.54
C TYR A 745 22.73 -1.56 -10.28
N LEU A 746 23.96 -1.04 -10.28
CA LEU A 746 24.58 -0.33 -9.16
C LEU A 746 24.19 1.15 -9.23
N VAL A 747 23.39 1.62 -8.27
CA VAL A 747 23.02 3.04 -8.20
C VAL A 747 24.08 3.81 -7.42
N GLN A 748 24.68 4.81 -8.06
CA GLN A 748 25.71 5.65 -7.45
C GLN A 748 25.10 6.57 -6.39
N VAL A 749 25.70 6.63 -5.20
CA VAL A 749 25.21 7.50 -4.12
C VAL A 749 25.34 8.98 -4.45
N ARG A 750 24.37 9.77 -4.02
CA ARG A 750 24.31 11.22 -4.19
C ARG A 750 25.15 11.92 -3.12
N ALA A 751 25.64 13.12 -3.40
CA ALA A 751 26.20 13.99 -2.37
C ALA A 751 25.10 14.37 -1.35
N GLY A 752 25.37 14.29 -0.04
CA GLY A 752 24.36 14.54 0.99
C GLY A 752 24.70 13.96 2.35
N CYS A 753 23.81 13.14 2.91
CA CYS A 753 24.01 12.46 4.18
C CYS A 753 25.13 11.40 4.11
N GLY A 754 25.65 11.03 5.29
CA GLY A 754 26.85 10.20 5.43
C GLY A 754 28.14 11.02 5.57
N GLY A 755 28.23 12.13 4.84
CA GLY A 755 29.39 13.02 4.84
C GLY A 755 29.86 13.30 3.42
N ASP A 756 31.17 13.37 3.22
CA ASP A 756 31.74 13.48 1.88
C ASP A 756 31.74 12.11 1.20
N THR A 757 30.93 11.96 0.15
CA THR A 757 30.70 10.67 -0.53
C THR A 757 31.66 10.40 -1.69
N SER A 758 32.59 11.31 -1.98
CA SER A 758 33.53 11.28 -3.13
C SER A 758 34.18 9.91 -3.34
N ASP A 759 34.80 9.37 -2.29
CA ASP A 759 35.58 8.13 -2.37
C ASP A 759 34.69 6.90 -2.58
N ILE A 760 33.46 6.94 -2.06
CA ILE A 760 32.43 5.92 -2.25
C ILE A 760 31.89 5.98 -3.69
N GLN A 761 31.59 7.18 -4.18
CA GLN A 761 31.17 7.42 -5.57
C GLN A 761 32.21 6.94 -6.58
N GLU A 762 33.50 7.19 -6.32
CA GLU A 762 34.60 6.76 -7.19
C GLU A 762 34.82 5.23 -7.17
N VAL A 763 34.63 4.56 -6.03
CA VAL A 763 34.57 3.09 -5.98
C VAL A 763 33.42 2.56 -6.83
N GLN A 764 32.22 3.14 -6.66
CA GLN A 764 31.03 2.71 -7.41
C GLN A 764 31.22 2.93 -8.92
N ARG A 765 31.84 4.06 -9.32
CA ARG A 765 32.21 4.33 -10.72
C ARG A 765 33.20 3.32 -11.28
N ARG A 766 34.15 2.83 -10.48
CA ARG A 766 35.13 1.81 -10.90
C ARG A 766 34.56 0.40 -11.00
N LEU A 767 33.51 0.08 -10.23
CA LEU A 767 32.85 -1.23 -10.31
C LEU A 767 32.13 -1.47 -11.64
N ASP A 768 31.74 -0.39 -12.34
CA ASP A 768 31.18 -0.40 -13.70
C ASP A 768 32.12 -1.01 -14.76
N ALA A 769 33.41 -1.18 -14.44
CA ALA A 769 34.35 -1.91 -15.29
C ALA A 769 34.18 -3.44 -15.24
N ARG A 770 33.32 -3.98 -14.36
CA ARG A 770 32.94 -5.40 -14.35
C ARG A 770 31.77 -5.65 -15.30
N ALA A 771 31.83 -6.74 -16.06
CA ALA A 771 30.80 -7.11 -17.02
C ALA A 771 29.42 -7.43 -16.39
N ASP A 772 29.39 -7.83 -15.11
CA ASP A 772 28.17 -8.13 -14.34
C ASP A 772 27.59 -6.91 -13.61
N VAL A 773 28.17 -5.72 -13.79
CA VAL A 773 27.71 -4.45 -13.18
C VAL A 773 27.24 -3.49 -14.28
N THR A 774 26.28 -2.62 -13.95
CA THR A 774 25.94 -1.44 -14.76
C THR A 774 25.60 -0.29 -13.83
N LEU A 775 26.33 0.81 -13.96
CA LEU A 775 26.19 1.99 -13.12
C LEU A 775 24.99 2.87 -13.52
N ILE A 776 24.22 3.29 -12.52
CA ILE A 776 23.12 4.24 -12.65
C ILE A 776 23.45 5.51 -11.87
N GLY A 777 23.39 6.66 -12.53
CA GLY A 777 23.65 7.96 -11.91
C GLY A 777 22.43 8.53 -11.16
N THR A 778 22.69 9.27 -10.09
CA THR A 778 21.67 9.99 -9.29
C THR A 778 21.81 11.52 -9.38
N ASN A 779 22.85 12.03 -10.04
CA ASN A 779 22.96 13.45 -10.41
C ASN A 779 21.94 13.75 -11.52
N GLY A 780 21.38 14.97 -11.54
CA GLY A 780 20.26 15.32 -12.44
C GLY A 780 18.86 15.02 -11.90
N LEU A 781 18.76 14.51 -10.66
CA LEU A 781 17.50 14.36 -9.92
C LEU A 781 17.32 15.57 -9.00
N ASP A 782 16.23 16.31 -9.17
CA ASP A 782 16.02 17.65 -8.61
C ASP A 782 15.14 17.67 -7.34
N ASN A 783 14.73 16.50 -6.84
CA ASN A 783 13.91 16.38 -5.64
C ASN A 783 14.63 15.53 -4.58
N HIS A 784 15.49 16.14 -3.78
CA HIS A 784 16.32 15.49 -2.77
C HIS A 784 16.41 16.35 -1.50
N ASP A 785 16.08 15.79 -0.32
CA ASP A 785 16.03 16.52 0.96
C ASP A 785 17.40 16.69 1.64
N GLY A 786 18.47 16.31 0.94
CA GLY A 786 19.83 16.19 1.48
C GLY A 786 20.22 14.76 1.88
N CYS A 787 19.29 13.80 1.91
CA CYS A 787 19.57 12.39 2.14
C CYS A 787 18.72 11.41 1.33
N HIS A 788 17.46 11.78 1.10
CA HIS A 788 16.44 10.96 0.46
C HIS A 788 15.76 11.72 -0.66
N PHE A 789 15.31 11.00 -1.69
CA PHE A 789 14.58 11.61 -2.78
C PHE A 789 13.10 11.80 -2.44
N GLY A 790 12.49 12.83 -3.02
CA GLY A 790 11.06 12.84 -3.29
C GLY A 790 10.71 11.82 -4.38
N TYR A 791 9.42 11.65 -4.66
CA TYR A 791 8.98 10.68 -5.65
C TYR A 791 9.03 11.25 -7.08
N GLU A 792 8.29 12.33 -7.35
CA GLU A 792 8.41 13.06 -8.62
C GLU A 792 9.73 13.84 -8.70
N ARG A 793 10.35 13.85 -9.88
CA ARG A 793 11.73 14.35 -10.10
C ARG A 793 12.80 13.71 -9.19
N GLY A 794 12.48 12.54 -8.63
CA GLY A 794 13.32 11.75 -7.74
C GLY A 794 13.16 10.26 -8.02
N TYR A 795 12.62 9.47 -7.09
CA TYR A 795 12.52 8.01 -7.23
C TYR A 795 11.81 7.52 -8.51
N ARG A 796 10.75 8.20 -8.97
CA ARG A 796 10.03 7.83 -10.21
C ARG A 796 10.93 7.97 -11.45
N GLN A 797 11.66 9.07 -11.52
CA GLN A 797 12.60 9.37 -12.60
C GLN A 797 13.85 8.47 -12.53
N LEU A 798 14.34 8.18 -11.31
CA LEU A 798 15.42 7.23 -11.09
C LEU A 798 15.03 5.81 -11.55
N ALA A 799 13.82 5.36 -11.25
CA ALA A 799 13.29 4.09 -11.75
C ALA A 799 13.20 4.08 -13.29
N ASP A 800 12.70 5.14 -13.92
CA ASP A 800 12.68 5.27 -15.39
C ASP A 800 14.10 5.28 -16.00
N TRP A 801 15.11 5.76 -15.27
CA TRP A 801 16.53 5.66 -15.66
C TRP A 801 17.09 4.25 -15.46
N ILE A 802 16.78 3.54 -14.36
CA ILE A 802 17.15 2.12 -14.14
C ILE A 802 16.54 1.22 -15.23
N VAL A 803 15.29 1.47 -15.60
CA VAL A 803 14.54 0.71 -16.60
C VAL A 803 15.16 0.81 -18.01
N ARG A 804 15.95 1.85 -18.32
CA ARG A 804 16.56 2.02 -19.66
C ARG A 804 17.58 0.92 -20.00
N PRO A 805 18.69 0.73 -19.27
CA PRO A 805 19.58 -0.40 -19.50
C PRO A 805 18.89 -1.73 -19.17
N LEU A 806 18.08 -1.81 -18.11
CA LEU A 806 17.36 -3.03 -17.74
C LEU A 806 16.47 -3.59 -18.87
N SER A 807 15.71 -2.74 -19.57
CA SER A 807 14.89 -3.17 -20.71
C SER A 807 15.71 -3.45 -21.98
N ARG A 808 16.85 -2.78 -22.19
CA ARG A 808 17.84 -3.16 -23.22
C ARG A 808 18.34 -4.59 -22.96
N ASP A 809 18.80 -4.86 -21.75
CA ASP A 809 19.55 -6.08 -21.42
C ASP A 809 18.65 -7.28 -21.15
N ARG A 810 17.41 -7.08 -20.67
CA ARG A 810 16.46 -8.16 -20.34
C ARG A 810 15.43 -8.44 -21.43
N LEU A 811 15.02 -7.41 -22.18
CA LEU A 811 13.95 -7.50 -23.18
C LEU A 811 14.45 -7.24 -24.61
N GLY A 812 15.76 -7.06 -24.81
CA GLY A 812 16.36 -6.79 -26.13
C GLY A 812 15.94 -5.45 -26.75
N MET A 813 15.41 -4.52 -25.94
CA MET A 813 14.88 -3.26 -26.45
C MET A 813 15.99 -2.29 -26.89
N ALA A 814 15.63 -1.37 -27.80
CA ALA A 814 16.44 -0.21 -28.13
C ALA A 814 15.73 1.07 -27.64
N PRO A 815 15.93 1.51 -26.38
CA PRO A 815 15.39 2.77 -25.88
C PRO A 815 15.81 3.97 -26.74
N ALA A 816 14.88 4.87 -27.04
CA ALA A 816 15.19 6.09 -27.78
C ALA A 816 15.98 7.08 -26.91
N GLY A 817 17.03 7.69 -27.50
CA GLY A 817 17.95 8.61 -26.80
C GLY A 817 18.97 7.88 -25.91
N PRO A 818 19.69 8.62 -25.05
CA PRO A 818 20.71 8.04 -24.16
C PRO A 818 20.17 6.91 -23.26
N ILE A 819 20.99 5.87 -23.04
CA ILE A 819 20.65 4.72 -22.18
C ILE A 819 21.29 4.85 -20.79
N ALA A 820 22.40 5.58 -20.68
CA ALA A 820 23.14 5.79 -19.44
C ALA A 820 23.45 7.28 -19.21
N ALA A 821 23.90 7.60 -17.99
CA ALA A 821 24.41 8.91 -17.61
C ALA A 821 25.76 9.22 -18.28
N PRO A 822 26.11 10.51 -18.50
CA PRO A 822 27.46 10.89 -18.91
C PRO A 822 28.50 10.41 -17.90
N GLN A 823 29.63 9.88 -18.36
CA GLN A 823 30.67 9.34 -17.50
C GLN A 823 32.05 9.74 -18.06
N ALA A 824 32.92 10.25 -17.19
CA ALA A 824 34.27 10.69 -17.58
C ALA A 824 35.19 9.48 -17.85
N ALA A 825 35.82 9.47 -19.03
CA ALA A 825 36.85 8.51 -19.41
C ALA A 825 38.26 9.01 -19.06
N THR A 826 38.57 10.27 -19.41
CA THR A 826 39.89 10.89 -19.20
C THR A 826 39.76 12.39 -18.93
N ALA A 827 40.64 12.95 -18.09
CA ALA A 827 40.87 14.39 -17.97
C ALA A 827 42.27 14.74 -18.50
N THR A 828 42.38 15.76 -19.35
CA THR A 828 43.64 16.22 -19.94
C THR A 828 43.81 17.73 -19.82
N TRP A 829 45.05 18.22 -19.87
CA TRP A 829 45.28 19.67 -19.95
C TRP A 829 44.78 20.23 -21.29
N GLY A 830 43.97 21.29 -21.26
CA GLY A 830 43.48 21.95 -22.48
C GLY A 830 44.48 22.93 -23.09
N ASP A 831 45.43 23.41 -22.28
CA ASP A 831 46.47 24.36 -22.66
C ASP A 831 47.77 24.18 -21.85
N ALA A 832 48.91 24.64 -22.39
CA ALA A 832 50.22 24.50 -21.76
C ALA A 832 50.43 25.38 -20.50
N GLY A 833 49.60 26.41 -20.31
CA GLY A 833 49.53 27.21 -19.09
C GLY A 833 48.70 26.54 -17.99
N ARG A 834 48.00 25.44 -18.28
CA ARG A 834 47.12 24.70 -17.35
C ARG A 834 46.06 25.60 -16.70
N THR A 835 45.44 26.45 -17.51
CA THR A 835 44.25 27.25 -17.14
C THR A 835 42.94 26.64 -17.63
N THR A 836 43.00 25.54 -18.39
CA THR A 836 41.85 24.78 -18.86
C THR A 836 42.09 23.27 -18.68
N ILE A 837 41.01 22.54 -18.40
CA ILE A 837 40.99 21.07 -18.33
C ILE A 837 39.94 20.59 -19.33
N ARG A 838 40.28 19.61 -20.15
CA ARG A 838 39.34 18.93 -21.05
C ARG A 838 39.01 17.55 -20.50
N ILE A 839 37.73 17.23 -20.41
CA ILE A 839 37.21 15.92 -20.06
C ILE A 839 36.64 15.29 -21.33
N SER A 840 37.00 14.03 -21.58
CA SER A 840 36.41 13.18 -22.61
C SER A 840 35.49 12.15 -21.95
N LEU A 841 34.34 11.88 -22.54
CA LEU A 841 33.38 10.90 -22.05
C LEU A 841 33.70 9.48 -22.53
N THR A 842 33.11 8.47 -21.89
CA THR A 842 33.11 7.09 -22.37
C THR A 842 32.28 6.90 -23.65
N ASP A 843 31.18 7.65 -23.80
CA ASP A 843 30.46 7.78 -25.07
C ASP A 843 30.88 9.08 -25.80
N PRO A 844 31.69 9.00 -26.88
CA PRO A 844 32.11 10.17 -27.65
C PRO A 844 30.99 10.78 -28.51
N GLY A 845 29.84 10.10 -28.66
CA GLY A 845 28.65 10.59 -29.36
C GLY A 845 27.66 11.33 -28.46
N LEU A 846 27.82 11.29 -27.13
CA LEU A 846 26.85 11.85 -26.20
C LEU A 846 26.89 13.38 -26.17
N ALA A 847 25.79 14.01 -26.58
CA ALA A 847 25.62 15.45 -26.47
C ALA A 847 25.29 15.86 -25.03
N LEU A 848 25.97 16.89 -24.52
CA LEU A 848 25.79 17.42 -23.17
C LEU A 848 25.17 18.82 -23.16
N THR A 849 24.42 19.11 -22.10
CA THR A 849 24.03 20.45 -21.66
C THR A 849 24.81 20.79 -20.39
N CYS A 850 25.37 22.00 -20.33
CA CYS A 850 26.06 22.54 -19.16
C CYS A 850 25.21 23.65 -18.54
N ARG A 851 25.00 23.59 -17.23
CA ARG A 851 24.45 24.67 -16.42
C ARG A 851 25.53 25.30 -15.58
N ALA A 852 25.59 26.64 -15.52
CA ALA A 852 26.73 27.35 -14.94
C ALA A 852 26.98 27.03 -13.45
N GLY A 853 25.94 26.73 -12.67
CA GLY A 853 26.09 26.32 -11.26
C GLY A 853 26.93 25.05 -11.06
N ALA A 854 26.87 24.09 -12.00
CA ALA A 854 27.63 22.83 -11.94
C ALA A 854 29.16 23.03 -11.94
N ALA A 855 29.67 24.23 -12.27
CA ALA A 855 31.07 24.58 -12.08
C ALA A 855 31.52 24.43 -10.60
N ARG A 856 30.61 24.60 -9.64
CA ARG A 856 30.86 24.53 -8.19
C ARG A 856 31.01 23.11 -7.65
N ASP A 857 30.50 22.11 -8.37
CA ASP A 857 30.59 20.69 -8.00
C ASP A 857 31.99 20.10 -8.24
N PHE A 858 32.85 20.81 -8.98
CA PHE A 858 34.23 20.41 -9.25
C PHE A 858 35.18 20.83 -8.13
N ARG A 859 36.02 19.89 -7.71
CA ARG A 859 37.09 20.12 -6.72
C ARG A 859 38.45 19.90 -7.37
N LEU A 860 39.42 20.75 -7.03
CA LEU A 860 40.80 20.68 -7.52
C LEU A 860 41.76 20.52 -6.33
N SER A 861 42.39 19.36 -6.22
CA SER A 861 43.31 19.06 -5.11
C SER A 861 44.71 19.59 -5.38
N GLY A 862 45.43 19.96 -4.32
CA GLY A 862 46.81 20.50 -4.40
C GLY A 862 46.92 21.92 -4.94
N THR A 863 45.82 22.68 -5.01
CA THR A 863 45.78 24.08 -5.47
C THR A 863 44.80 24.92 -4.64
N GLN A 864 44.74 26.22 -4.92
CA GLN A 864 43.68 27.14 -4.46
C GLN A 864 42.87 27.71 -5.63
N ALA A 865 43.18 27.30 -6.87
CA ALA A 865 42.35 27.60 -8.02
C ALA A 865 41.05 26.79 -7.98
N THR A 866 40.04 27.30 -8.67
CA THR A 866 38.69 26.75 -8.80
C THR A 866 38.28 26.74 -10.26
N VAL A 867 37.21 26.02 -10.59
CA VAL A 867 36.57 26.15 -11.91
C VAL A 867 35.79 27.47 -11.95
N ALA A 868 36.11 28.30 -12.95
CA ALA A 868 35.49 29.61 -13.18
C ALA A 868 34.28 29.51 -14.12
N ASP A 869 34.33 28.60 -15.09
CA ASP A 869 33.33 28.42 -16.14
C ASP A 869 33.41 27.00 -16.73
N ILE A 870 32.32 26.52 -17.32
CA ILE A 870 32.22 25.20 -17.95
C ILE A 870 31.53 25.26 -19.32
N SER A 871 32.04 24.49 -20.29
CA SER A 871 31.51 24.43 -21.64
C SER A 871 31.34 22.99 -22.13
N CYS A 872 30.14 22.67 -22.60
CA CYS A 872 29.75 21.34 -23.06
C CYS A 872 29.82 21.21 -24.58
N GLY A 873 30.17 20.01 -25.04
CA GLY A 873 30.08 19.60 -26.45
C GLY A 873 29.68 18.12 -26.57
N THR A 874 29.79 17.57 -27.77
CA THR A 874 29.55 16.14 -28.01
C THR A 874 30.75 15.31 -27.56
N GLY A 875 30.54 14.37 -26.65
CA GLY A 875 31.58 13.49 -26.10
C GLY A 875 32.61 14.19 -25.21
N THR A 876 32.41 15.47 -24.86
CA THR A 876 33.47 16.29 -24.26
C THR A 876 32.93 17.48 -23.46
N LEU A 877 33.65 17.85 -22.41
CA LEU A 877 33.41 18.96 -21.51
C LEU A 877 34.74 19.70 -21.30
N THR A 878 34.73 21.03 -21.28
CA THR A 878 35.93 21.84 -20.97
C THR A 878 35.67 22.74 -19.77
N LEU A 879 36.56 22.69 -18.79
CA LEU A 879 36.57 23.52 -17.60
C LEU A 879 37.58 24.66 -17.78
N THR A 880 37.20 25.89 -17.47
CA THR A 880 38.11 27.04 -17.37
C THR A 880 38.45 27.29 -15.91
N LEU A 881 39.71 27.51 -15.57
CA LEU A 881 40.19 27.67 -14.20
C LEU A 881 40.43 29.13 -13.84
N THR A 882 40.26 29.50 -12.57
CA THR A 882 40.55 30.85 -12.05
C THR A 882 42.04 31.21 -12.05
N ALA A 883 42.94 30.23 -12.11
CA ALA A 883 44.39 30.42 -12.22
C ALA A 883 45.08 29.18 -12.81
N SER A 884 46.36 29.32 -13.17
CA SER A 884 47.24 28.18 -13.52
C SER A 884 47.49 27.29 -12.29
N VAL A 885 47.43 25.97 -12.48
CA VAL A 885 47.58 24.98 -11.39
C VAL A 885 48.86 24.14 -11.51
N PRO A 886 49.31 23.44 -10.45
CA PRO A 886 50.38 22.45 -10.54
C PRO A 886 50.04 21.26 -11.47
N PRO A 887 51.03 20.58 -12.08
CA PRO A 887 50.79 19.38 -12.88
C PRO A 887 50.38 18.15 -12.04
N THR A 888 50.49 18.25 -10.71
CA THR A 888 50.08 17.23 -9.74
C THR A 888 48.65 17.44 -9.20
N THR A 889 47.92 18.42 -9.73
CA THR A 889 46.51 18.62 -9.36
C THR A 889 45.64 17.51 -9.93
N THR A 890 44.77 16.96 -9.09
CA THR A 890 43.72 16.02 -9.48
C THR A 890 42.36 16.72 -9.49
N LEU A 891 41.43 16.16 -10.26
CA LEU A 891 40.07 16.64 -10.43
C LEU A 891 39.07 15.66 -9.81
N SER A 892 38.08 16.20 -9.09
CA SER A 892 36.89 15.47 -8.65
C SER A 892 35.64 16.20 -9.14
N TYR A 893 34.56 15.46 -9.42
CA TYR A 893 33.20 15.97 -9.60
C TYR A 893 32.29 15.19 -8.66
N VAL A 894 31.71 15.84 -7.66
CA VAL A 894 30.97 15.14 -6.57
C VAL A 894 29.45 15.27 -6.73
N GLY A 895 28.99 16.31 -7.44
CA GLY A 895 27.59 16.74 -7.47
C GLY A 895 27.19 17.47 -6.18
N HIS A 896 25.97 18.02 -6.15
CA HIS A 896 25.41 18.74 -5.01
C HIS A 896 24.15 18.06 -4.43
N ALA A 897 23.88 18.34 -3.15
CA ALA A 897 22.81 17.70 -2.39
C ALA A 897 21.39 18.22 -2.64
N GLY A 898 21.23 19.29 -3.43
CA GLY A 898 19.95 19.97 -3.67
C GLY A 898 19.60 21.05 -2.64
N SER A 899 18.58 21.86 -2.92
CA SER A 899 18.40 23.20 -2.33
C SER A 899 17.98 23.22 -0.84
N VAL A 900 17.70 22.06 -0.23
CA VAL A 900 17.05 21.97 1.10
C VAL A 900 18.05 22.05 2.27
N GLY A 901 19.37 22.01 2.00
CA GLY A 901 20.43 22.02 3.00
C GLY A 901 21.21 23.34 3.12
N PRO A 902 21.70 23.72 4.32
CA PRO A 902 22.49 24.95 4.51
C PRO A 902 23.89 24.90 3.85
N ALA A 903 24.32 23.74 3.36
CA ALA A 903 25.56 23.57 2.59
C ALA A 903 25.37 23.76 1.07
N SER A 904 24.11 23.83 0.60
CA SER A 904 23.74 23.82 -0.82
C SER A 904 22.75 24.93 -1.23
N ALA A 905 22.34 25.80 -0.30
CA ALA A 905 21.40 26.90 -0.54
C ALA A 905 21.81 27.91 -1.65
N ASP A 906 23.07 27.90 -2.10
CA ASP A 906 23.62 28.73 -3.17
C ASP A 906 23.63 28.03 -4.56
N ILE A 907 23.10 26.80 -4.68
CA ILE A 907 23.02 26.04 -5.94
C ILE A 907 21.59 25.52 -6.10
N ALA A 908 20.95 25.87 -7.22
CA ALA A 908 19.56 25.49 -7.49
C ALA A 908 19.46 24.05 -8.02
N ASP A 909 18.46 23.31 -7.53
CA ASP A 909 18.06 22.03 -8.13
C ASP A 909 17.75 22.23 -9.63
N GLY A 910 18.58 21.62 -10.47
CA GLY A 910 18.54 21.75 -11.93
C GLY A 910 19.85 22.25 -12.56
N ASP A 911 20.79 22.79 -11.79
CA ASP A 911 22.09 23.27 -12.29
C ASP A 911 23.10 22.13 -12.51
N TRP A 912 22.80 21.26 -13.48
CA TRP A 912 23.59 20.06 -13.83
C TRP A 912 24.42 20.17 -15.11
N ILE A 913 25.44 19.31 -15.21
CA ILE A 913 25.94 18.81 -16.49
C ILE A 913 25.17 17.52 -16.81
N SER A 914 24.36 17.50 -17.86
CA SER A 914 23.47 16.38 -18.17
C SER A 914 23.32 16.09 -19.66
N ASN A 915 22.83 14.90 -20.00
CA ASN A 915 22.42 14.57 -21.36
C ASN A 915 20.95 14.99 -21.64
N SER A 916 20.46 14.72 -22.85
CA SER A 916 19.11 15.13 -23.31
C SER A 916 17.93 14.51 -22.56
N LEU A 917 18.16 13.67 -21.53
CA LEU A 917 17.14 13.06 -20.67
C LEU A 917 17.28 13.47 -19.20
N GLY A 918 18.10 14.49 -18.92
CA GLY A 918 18.35 14.99 -17.57
C GLY A 918 19.36 14.18 -16.75
N MET A 919 19.76 12.97 -17.19
CA MET A 919 20.79 12.18 -16.51
C MET A 919 22.09 12.98 -16.38
N GLY A 920 22.47 13.27 -15.14
CA GLY A 920 23.63 14.09 -14.81
C GLY A 920 24.95 13.31 -14.88
N LEU A 921 26.06 14.03 -15.04
CA LEU A 921 27.41 13.49 -15.04
C LEU A 921 27.67 12.61 -13.80
N ILE A 922 28.14 11.38 -14.01
CA ILE A 922 28.55 10.45 -12.97
C ILE A 922 29.67 11.07 -12.12
N SER A 923 29.54 11.00 -10.80
CA SER A 923 30.53 11.52 -9.87
C SER A 923 31.82 10.70 -9.90
N PHE A 924 32.96 11.37 -9.72
CA PHE A 924 34.30 10.79 -9.73
C PHE A 924 35.23 11.56 -8.78
N ASP A 925 36.26 10.89 -8.26
CA ASP A 925 37.22 11.50 -7.33
C ASP A 925 38.69 11.26 -7.71
N ALA A 926 39.52 12.28 -7.41
CA ALA A 926 40.98 12.27 -7.51
C ALA A 926 41.53 11.80 -8.87
N VAL A 927 40.80 12.06 -9.96
CA VAL A 927 41.22 11.72 -11.32
C VAL A 927 42.44 12.57 -11.70
N ALA A 928 43.51 11.91 -12.15
CA ALA A 928 44.71 12.58 -12.64
C ALA A 928 44.46 13.30 -13.97
N ILE A 929 45.05 14.49 -14.12
CA ILE A 929 44.96 15.29 -15.35
C ILE A 929 46.27 15.13 -16.13
N THR A 930 46.19 14.54 -17.32
CA THR A 930 47.36 14.17 -18.15
C THR A 930 47.67 15.18 -19.26
#